data_AF-A0A954SWY2-F1
#
_entry.id   AF-A0A954SWY2-F1
#
_cell.length_a   1.000
_cell.length_b   1.000
_cell.length_c   1.000
_cell.angle_alpha   90.00
_cell.angle_beta   90.00
_cell.angle_gamma   90.00
#
_symmetry.space_group_name_H-M   'P 1'
#
loop_
_entity.id
_entity.type
_entity.pdbx_description
1 polymer ?
#
loop_
_entity_poly.entity_id
_entity_poly.type
_entity_poly.pdbx_seq_one_letter_code
_entity_poly.pdbx_strand_id
1 'polypeptide(L)'
;MRHTCQCTLRFAHAVVACTFALVVAGERAQAQPGKSLVIGIDGLGSYGLYAAATPRIDSLIDGTFGGGAYHGSFTPHAYAGGVVDTATQQPTVSGPGWSTILTGVWADRHLVTNNSFSPRDFDNHPPYLKTLEVGLPSVYTASVVNWAPIDTYVIDAVEVGGTSMDFRSTPGNDVNVTNVVTAQLAALESDQPAAVFVQFDDVDGAGHSSGTYSQGYLDEIADTDAHVGALLDAITARPNFADENWQIIITADHGHRTGGGHGGQTALERTVPLIVTSKIAAQGWMPVDDDRPSQADVAPTATRHTGLIPSSDVVGKIRGRAALSPTSTLIDGLVAHLPLDGTVAAGLAGSDAIAVGDLSYTEGRFGQAVTVENYGDGYVRLADDLAADWGNDVDFSVSLWIKQDGFNSDPAFLSNKDWASGNNTGINLALNPDNTLDFNTKGGSGARADLHPYALFRPGIWQNIVFTVDRDGPTTLFVDGRLAGELESTSIGSFDGAANFALLNDGIGDYGFNSTTTGLMIDEFAAWDRLLTLDEISSLAMAALTAPLLADGNGDGLVDGLDYLIWADHYGEQPATPMGASDGDYNGDDRVDGLDYLVWADRFGQVGEAVAAPEPGCVSPLIAVTLLAAITRRASRRRL
;
A
#
# COMPACT_ATOMS: atom_id res chain seq x y z
N MET A 1 -11.29 -46.01 -66.81
CA MET A 1 -12.14 -45.20 -65.90
C MET A 1 -12.03 -45.75 -64.49
N ARG A 2 -10.97 -45.35 -63.77
CA ARG A 2 -10.72 -45.44 -62.32
C ARG A 2 -9.44 -44.61 -62.11
N HIS A 3 -9.33 -43.96 -60.96
CA HIS A 3 -8.32 -42.96 -60.54
C HIS A 3 -8.76 -41.51 -60.71
N THR A 4 -9.25 -40.91 -59.62
CA THR A 4 -8.71 -39.66 -59.02
C THR A 4 -9.55 -39.26 -57.81
N CYS A 5 -8.93 -39.24 -56.62
CA CYS A 5 -9.14 -38.26 -55.52
C CYS A 5 -8.58 -38.81 -54.20
N GLN A 6 -7.26 -38.95 -54.13
CA GLN A 6 -6.50 -39.06 -52.88
C GLN A 6 -5.20 -38.30 -53.07
N CYS A 7 -5.25 -36.96 -53.15
CA CYS A 7 -4.02 -36.14 -53.13
C CYS A 7 -4.14 -34.78 -52.46
N THR A 8 -5.32 -34.34 -51.98
CA THR A 8 -5.49 -32.96 -51.48
C THR A 8 -5.54 -32.81 -49.95
N LEU A 9 -5.47 -33.89 -49.16
CA LEU A 9 -5.58 -33.80 -47.69
C LEU A 9 -4.27 -33.92 -46.89
N ARG A 10 -3.13 -34.15 -47.57
CA ARG A 10 -1.81 -34.28 -46.91
C ARG A 10 -0.91 -33.04 -46.98
N PHE A 11 -1.26 -32.03 -47.78
CA PHE A 11 -0.50 -30.78 -47.85
C PHE A 11 -0.98 -29.69 -46.86
N ALA A 12 -2.25 -29.72 -46.43
CA ALA A 12 -2.78 -28.75 -45.47
C ALA A 12 -2.30 -29.02 -44.03
N HIS A 13 -2.10 -30.28 -43.64
CA HIS A 13 -1.63 -30.63 -42.29
C HIS A 13 -0.13 -30.37 -42.09
N ALA A 14 0.68 -30.41 -43.15
CA ALA A 14 2.12 -30.14 -43.05
C ALA A 14 2.44 -28.63 -42.96
N VAL A 15 1.64 -27.78 -43.60
CA VAL A 15 1.84 -26.32 -43.57
C VAL A 15 1.33 -25.72 -42.26
N VAL A 16 0.23 -26.20 -41.69
CA VAL A 16 -0.27 -25.73 -40.38
C VAL A 16 0.67 -26.16 -39.24
N ALA A 17 1.23 -27.37 -39.28
CA ALA A 17 2.20 -27.84 -38.28
C ALA A 17 3.55 -27.09 -38.36
N CYS A 18 4.04 -26.75 -39.56
CA CYS A 18 5.26 -25.92 -39.70
C CYS A 18 5.03 -24.46 -39.28
N THR A 19 3.83 -23.92 -39.47
CA THR A 19 3.52 -22.54 -39.06
C THR A 19 3.32 -22.44 -37.54
N PHE A 20 2.71 -23.45 -36.90
CA PHE A 20 2.65 -23.56 -35.44
C PHE A 20 4.04 -23.77 -34.81
N ALA A 21 4.92 -24.57 -35.44
CA ALA A 21 6.28 -24.78 -34.95
C ALA A 21 7.17 -23.52 -35.11
N LEU A 22 6.94 -22.68 -36.13
CA LEU A 22 7.67 -21.42 -36.30
C LEU A 22 7.14 -20.28 -35.42
N VAL A 23 5.84 -20.26 -35.10
CA VAL A 23 5.27 -19.30 -34.14
C VAL A 23 5.70 -19.65 -32.71
N VAL A 24 5.76 -20.93 -32.34
CA VAL A 24 6.26 -21.37 -31.02
C VAL A 24 7.80 -21.23 -30.90
N ALA A 25 8.54 -21.19 -32.01
CA ALA A 25 9.98 -20.90 -32.01
C ALA A 25 10.29 -19.39 -32.04
N GLY A 26 9.33 -18.53 -32.42
CA GLY A 26 9.48 -17.07 -32.49
C GLY A 26 9.34 -16.34 -31.15
N GLU A 27 8.80 -17.00 -30.11
CA GLU A 27 8.62 -16.44 -28.76
C GLU A 27 9.62 -17.00 -27.73
N ARG A 28 10.70 -17.64 -28.16
CA ARG A 28 11.88 -17.89 -27.31
C ARG A 28 13.03 -16.95 -27.63
N ALA A 29 12.75 -15.66 -27.81
CA ALA A 29 13.67 -14.70 -27.24
C ALA A 29 13.60 -14.94 -25.73
N GLN A 30 14.48 -15.79 -25.20
CA GLN A 30 14.60 -16.03 -23.77
C GLN A 30 14.81 -14.65 -23.15
N ALA A 31 13.76 -14.11 -22.50
CA ALA A 31 13.87 -12.85 -21.80
C ALA A 31 15.14 -12.93 -20.96
N GLN A 32 16.01 -11.94 -21.11
CA GLN A 32 17.29 -11.93 -20.39
C GLN A 32 16.99 -12.20 -18.90
N PRO A 33 17.66 -13.18 -18.28
CA PRO A 33 17.48 -13.49 -16.87
C PRO A 33 17.56 -12.19 -16.05
N GLY A 34 16.56 -11.94 -15.20
CA GLY A 34 16.44 -10.67 -14.49
C GLY A 34 17.59 -10.44 -13.52
N LYS A 35 17.87 -9.15 -13.25
CA LYS A 35 18.77 -8.71 -12.18
C LYS A 35 17.91 -8.28 -11.00
N SER A 36 18.19 -8.74 -9.78
CA SER A 36 17.47 -8.33 -8.57
C SER A 36 18.38 -7.58 -7.60
N LEU A 37 17.90 -6.47 -7.06
CA LEU A 37 18.45 -5.77 -5.91
C LEU A 37 17.43 -5.83 -4.78
N VAL A 38 17.75 -6.56 -3.71
CA VAL A 38 16.95 -6.61 -2.49
C VAL A 38 17.59 -5.69 -1.45
N ILE A 39 16.85 -4.68 -1.01
CA ILE A 39 17.25 -3.68 -0.02
C ILE A 39 16.48 -3.95 1.26
N GLY A 40 17.19 -4.39 2.28
CA GLY A 40 16.70 -4.46 3.65
C GLY A 40 17.06 -3.20 4.42
N ILE A 41 16.08 -2.56 5.06
CA ILE A 41 16.29 -1.43 5.95
C ILE A 41 15.86 -1.86 7.36
N ASP A 42 16.83 -2.10 8.25
CA ASP A 42 16.58 -2.61 9.60
C ASP A 42 15.68 -1.66 10.39
N GLY A 43 14.68 -2.19 11.08
CA GLY A 43 13.79 -1.40 11.93
C GLY A 43 12.86 -0.40 11.21
N LEU A 44 12.78 -0.42 9.86
CA LEU A 44 11.89 0.44 9.08
C LEU A 44 10.43 -0.06 9.13
N GLY A 45 9.60 0.61 9.92
CA GLY A 45 8.16 0.41 9.84
C GLY A 45 7.54 1.25 8.73
N SER A 46 6.46 0.74 8.11
CA SER A 46 5.77 1.43 7.00
C SER A 46 5.39 2.86 7.36
N TYR A 47 4.95 3.06 8.60
CA TYR A 47 4.61 4.37 9.13
C TYR A 47 5.75 5.40 9.03
N GLY A 48 7.00 4.99 9.23
CA GLY A 48 8.16 5.87 9.19
C GLY A 48 8.47 6.28 7.76
N LEU A 49 8.37 5.33 6.82
CA LEU A 49 8.59 5.57 5.39
C LEU A 49 7.70 6.70 4.86
N TYR A 50 6.43 6.74 5.25
CA TYR A 50 5.48 7.75 4.78
C TYR A 50 5.48 9.06 5.56
N ALA A 51 6.12 9.08 6.73
CA ALA A 51 6.30 10.29 7.53
C ALA A 51 7.61 11.01 7.19
N ALA A 52 8.63 10.28 6.72
CA ALA A 52 9.91 10.82 6.31
C ALA A 52 9.90 11.30 4.84
N ALA A 53 10.86 12.17 4.49
CA ALA A 53 11.06 12.57 3.11
C ALA A 53 11.86 11.49 2.36
N THR A 54 11.21 10.71 1.51
CA THR A 54 11.83 9.59 0.81
C THR A 54 11.65 9.65 -0.73
N PRO A 55 12.06 10.75 -1.39
CA PRO A 55 11.79 10.96 -2.82
C PRO A 55 12.38 9.87 -3.74
N ARG A 56 13.42 9.14 -3.32
CA ARG A 56 14.03 8.08 -4.13
C ARG A 56 13.24 6.78 -4.02
N ILE A 57 12.77 6.42 -2.83
CA ILE A 57 11.86 5.29 -2.61
C ILE A 57 10.48 5.61 -3.21
N ASP A 58 9.99 6.84 -3.06
CA ASP A 58 8.75 7.32 -3.69
C ASP A 58 8.81 7.12 -5.21
N SER A 59 9.96 7.37 -5.85
CA SER A 59 10.12 7.15 -7.31
C SER A 59 9.97 5.68 -7.76
N LEU A 60 10.15 4.73 -6.82
CA LEU A 60 9.91 3.31 -7.05
C LEU A 60 8.44 2.96 -6.89
N ILE A 61 7.76 3.59 -5.94
CA ILE A 61 6.33 3.43 -5.65
C ILE A 61 5.48 4.03 -6.76
N ASP A 62 5.79 5.25 -7.20
CA ASP A 62 5.03 6.02 -8.19
C ASP A 62 5.28 5.59 -9.64
N GLY A 63 6.27 4.72 -9.87
CA GLY A 63 6.65 4.24 -11.19
C GLY A 63 7.43 5.24 -12.05
N THR A 64 8.00 6.29 -11.47
CA THR A 64 8.80 7.29 -12.21
C THR A 64 10.26 6.88 -12.41
N PHE A 65 10.74 5.88 -11.64
CA PHE A 65 12.08 5.31 -11.78
C PHE A 65 12.37 4.84 -13.22
N GLY A 66 13.62 5.03 -13.66
CA GLY A 66 14.06 4.65 -15.01
C GLY A 66 13.36 5.42 -16.14
N GLY A 67 12.81 6.61 -15.85
CA GLY A 67 12.09 7.43 -16.82
C GLY A 67 10.67 6.92 -17.12
N GLY A 68 10.02 6.27 -16.15
CA GLY A 68 8.68 5.71 -16.31
C GLY A 68 8.63 4.29 -16.87
N ALA A 69 9.79 3.65 -17.08
CA ALA A 69 9.86 2.31 -17.66
C ALA A 69 9.62 1.19 -16.62
N TYR A 70 9.60 1.53 -15.34
CA TYR A 70 9.45 0.61 -14.23
C TYR A 70 8.17 0.91 -13.47
N HIS A 71 7.44 -0.13 -13.06
CA HIS A 71 6.23 0.01 -12.28
C HIS A 71 6.49 -0.43 -10.84
N GLY A 72 5.87 0.26 -9.89
CA GLY A 72 5.91 -0.03 -8.46
C GLY A 72 4.66 -0.75 -7.98
N SER A 73 4.83 -1.99 -7.55
CA SER A 73 3.81 -2.70 -6.78
C SER A 73 4.20 -2.63 -5.31
N PHE A 74 3.34 -2.13 -4.42
CA PHE A 74 3.72 -1.86 -3.04
C PHE A 74 2.61 -2.12 -2.04
N THR A 75 2.92 -2.40 -0.79
CA THR A 75 1.93 -2.34 0.29
C THR A 75 2.56 -1.80 1.56
N PRO A 76 1.86 -0.91 2.29
CA PRO A 76 2.27 -0.53 3.64
C PRO A 76 1.90 -1.59 4.68
N HIS A 77 1.16 -2.62 4.30
CA HIS A 77 0.60 -3.60 5.23
C HIS A 77 1.37 -4.91 5.26
N ALA A 78 2.57 -5.03 4.69
CA ALA A 78 3.31 -6.27 4.83
C ALA A 78 3.64 -6.54 6.31
N TYR A 79 3.68 -7.82 6.70
CA TYR A 79 3.89 -8.18 8.10
C TYR A 79 5.22 -8.92 8.36
N ALA A 80 5.81 -8.56 9.50
CA ALA A 80 6.90 -9.25 10.18
C ALA A 80 6.38 -10.03 11.40
N GLY A 81 7.23 -10.90 11.94
CA GLY A 81 6.94 -11.64 13.19
C GLY A 81 6.01 -12.86 13.04
N GLY A 82 5.67 -13.27 11.81
CA GLY A 82 4.80 -14.42 11.55
C GLY A 82 3.33 -14.15 11.89
N VAL A 83 2.48 -15.18 11.73
CA VAL A 83 1.06 -15.11 12.12
C VAL A 83 0.92 -15.45 13.60
N VAL A 84 0.37 -14.52 14.39
CA VAL A 84 0.17 -14.68 15.84
C VAL A 84 -0.66 -15.91 16.16
N ASP A 85 -0.29 -16.60 17.23
CA ASP A 85 -0.87 -17.85 17.73
C ASP A 85 -0.79 -19.04 16.76
N THR A 86 0.13 -18.98 15.79
CA THR A 86 0.44 -20.09 14.87
C THR A 86 1.89 -20.54 15.02
N ALA A 87 2.24 -21.67 14.37
CA ALA A 87 3.63 -22.14 14.32
C ALA A 87 4.59 -21.13 13.69
N THR A 88 4.11 -20.29 12.76
CA THR A 88 4.94 -19.30 12.06
C THR A 88 5.33 -18.10 12.92
N GLN A 89 4.67 -17.90 14.07
CA GLN A 89 4.95 -16.76 14.95
C GLN A 89 6.41 -16.76 15.40
N GLN A 90 7.07 -15.63 15.21
CA GLN A 90 8.44 -15.39 15.65
C GLN A 90 8.59 -13.99 16.25
N PRO A 91 9.54 -13.77 17.17
CA PRO A 91 9.82 -12.42 17.66
C PRO A 91 10.16 -11.46 16.51
N THR A 92 9.71 -10.20 16.61
CA THR A 92 10.10 -9.10 15.71
C THR A 92 11.52 -8.61 16.05
N VAL A 93 12.49 -9.50 15.87
CA VAL A 93 13.91 -9.33 16.20
C VAL A 93 14.74 -9.65 14.96
N SER A 94 15.86 -8.96 14.76
CA SER A 94 16.61 -8.99 13.51
C SER A 94 17.10 -10.38 13.11
N GLY A 95 17.58 -11.20 14.05
CA GLY A 95 18.00 -12.58 13.76
C GLY A 95 16.90 -13.41 13.06
N PRO A 96 15.73 -13.61 13.69
CA PRO A 96 14.57 -14.22 13.05
C PRO A 96 14.13 -13.51 11.77
N GLY A 97 14.04 -12.18 11.77
CA GLY A 97 13.54 -11.40 10.64
C GLY A 97 14.40 -11.56 9.38
N TRP A 98 15.71 -11.34 9.49
CA TRP A 98 16.65 -11.53 8.37
C TRP A 98 16.74 -12.98 7.91
N SER A 99 16.62 -13.94 8.83
CA SER A 99 16.55 -15.36 8.48
C SER A 99 15.33 -15.64 7.60
N THR A 100 14.17 -15.07 7.95
CA THR A 100 12.95 -15.21 7.15
C THR A 100 13.07 -14.55 5.78
N ILE A 101 13.55 -13.31 5.72
CA ILE A 101 13.71 -12.56 4.46
C ILE A 101 14.59 -13.31 3.48
N LEU A 102 15.71 -13.85 3.97
CA LEU A 102 16.71 -14.48 3.13
C LEU A 102 16.36 -15.92 2.72
N THR A 103 15.52 -16.63 3.49
CA THR A 103 15.17 -18.04 3.20
C THR A 103 13.76 -18.21 2.62
N GLY A 104 12.87 -17.25 2.87
CA GLY A 104 11.46 -17.32 2.53
C GLY A 104 10.65 -18.31 3.36
N VAL A 105 11.17 -18.71 4.53
CA VAL A 105 10.48 -19.55 5.53
C VAL A 105 10.52 -18.89 6.92
N TRP A 106 9.65 -19.29 7.83
CA TRP A 106 9.57 -18.73 9.19
C TRP A 106 10.41 -19.54 10.21
N ALA A 107 10.43 -19.09 11.47
CA ALA A 107 11.19 -19.70 12.55
C ALA A 107 10.83 -21.15 12.88
N ASP A 108 9.65 -21.64 12.52
CA ASP A 108 9.29 -23.06 12.61
C ASP A 108 10.12 -23.95 11.68
N ARG A 109 10.73 -23.36 10.64
CA ARG A 109 11.59 -24.05 9.67
C ARG A 109 13.06 -23.69 9.85
N HIS A 110 13.42 -22.41 9.78
CA HIS A 110 14.83 -22.00 9.91
C HIS A 110 15.36 -22.05 11.35
N LEU A 111 14.50 -22.27 12.35
CA LEU A 111 14.80 -22.45 13.79
C LEU A 111 15.40 -21.25 14.53
N VAL A 112 15.81 -20.18 13.83
CA VAL A 112 16.31 -18.94 14.45
C VAL A 112 15.19 -18.19 15.19
N THR A 113 15.31 -18.04 16.51
CA THR A 113 14.33 -17.34 17.36
C THR A 113 14.88 -16.10 18.09
N ASN A 114 16.16 -15.76 17.91
CA ASN A 114 16.81 -14.57 18.49
C ASN A 114 18.15 -14.25 17.79
N ASN A 115 18.82 -13.18 18.21
CA ASN A 115 20.10 -12.69 17.65
C ASN A 115 21.32 -13.59 17.92
N SER A 116 21.17 -14.75 18.55
CA SER A 116 22.24 -15.75 18.68
C SER A 116 22.31 -16.74 17.51
N PHE A 117 21.28 -16.78 16.65
CA PHE A 117 21.20 -17.70 15.49
C PHE A 117 21.41 -19.18 15.87
N SER A 118 21.02 -19.55 17.08
CA SER A 118 21.14 -20.91 17.61
C SER A 118 19.86 -21.31 18.38
N PRO A 119 19.23 -22.44 18.03
CA PRO A 119 19.53 -23.28 16.87
C PRO A 119 19.24 -22.59 15.52
N ARG A 120 19.68 -23.19 14.42
CA ARG A 120 19.39 -22.78 13.04
C ARG A 120 19.37 -24.00 12.10
N ASP A 121 18.63 -23.93 11.00
CA ASP A 121 18.59 -24.97 9.96
C ASP A 121 18.65 -24.40 8.53
N PHE A 122 19.77 -23.76 8.20
CA PHE A 122 20.02 -23.26 6.84
C PHE A 122 20.51 -24.33 5.86
N ASP A 123 20.83 -25.53 6.34
CA ASP A 123 21.20 -26.67 5.48
C ASP A 123 19.96 -27.17 4.70
N ASN A 124 18.80 -27.24 5.36
CA ASN A 124 17.54 -27.60 4.72
C ASN A 124 16.78 -26.40 4.17
N HIS A 125 16.99 -25.20 4.74
CA HIS A 125 16.34 -23.95 4.33
C HIS A 125 17.38 -22.88 3.96
N PRO A 126 18.13 -23.07 2.86
CA PRO A 126 19.24 -22.18 2.52
C PRO A 126 18.77 -20.78 2.10
N PRO A 127 19.59 -19.74 2.33
CA PRO A 127 19.34 -18.42 1.78
C PRO A 127 19.20 -18.45 0.25
N TYR A 128 18.31 -17.63 -0.29
CA TYR A 128 17.96 -17.65 -1.72
C TYR A 128 19.18 -17.41 -2.62
N LEU A 129 20.13 -16.57 -2.21
CA LEU A 129 21.39 -16.33 -2.92
C LEU A 129 22.18 -17.63 -3.12
N LYS A 130 22.24 -18.50 -2.11
CA LYS A 130 22.91 -19.81 -2.22
C LYS A 130 22.14 -20.77 -3.12
N THR A 131 20.81 -20.71 -3.09
CA THR A 131 19.96 -21.50 -3.99
C THR A 131 20.16 -21.08 -5.44
N LEU A 132 20.35 -19.77 -5.70
CA LEU A 132 20.64 -19.24 -7.03
C LEU A 132 21.99 -19.73 -7.57
N GLU A 133 23.06 -19.73 -6.76
CA GLU A 133 24.37 -20.24 -7.17
C GLU A 133 24.30 -21.70 -7.66
N VAL A 134 23.52 -22.53 -6.97
CA VAL A 134 23.33 -23.94 -7.35
C VAL A 134 22.44 -24.07 -8.60
N GLY A 135 21.35 -23.30 -8.66
CA GLY A 135 20.34 -23.42 -9.71
C GLY A 135 20.69 -22.71 -11.02
N LEU A 136 21.55 -21.69 -10.96
CA LEU A 136 21.92 -20.81 -12.08
C LEU A 136 23.43 -20.52 -12.04
N PRO A 137 24.31 -21.43 -12.51
CA PRO A 137 25.77 -21.28 -12.38
C PRO A 137 26.42 -20.04 -13.02
N SER A 138 25.66 -19.25 -13.79
CA SER A 138 26.12 -17.99 -14.38
C SER A 138 25.65 -16.76 -13.61
N VAL A 139 24.82 -16.92 -12.57
CA VAL A 139 24.33 -15.80 -11.76
C VAL A 139 25.51 -15.15 -11.04
N TYR A 140 25.48 -13.83 -10.91
CA TYR A 140 26.33 -13.12 -9.97
C TYR A 140 25.61 -12.93 -8.64
N THR A 141 26.12 -13.46 -7.53
CA THR A 141 25.53 -13.17 -6.20
C THR A 141 26.40 -12.28 -5.33
N ALA A 142 25.78 -11.27 -4.73
CA ALA A 142 26.43 -10.38 -3.77
C ALA A 142 25.58 -10.15 -2.52
N SER A 143 26.23 -10.12 -1.35
CA SER A 143 25.62 -9.73 -0.07
C SER A 143 26.50 -8.69 0.61
N VAL A 144 25.96 -7.50 0.87
CA VAL A 144 26.68 -6.42 1.56
C VAL A 144 25.81 -5.90 2.69
N VAL A 145 26.26 -6.06 3.93
CA VAL A 145 25.44 -5.79 5.11
C VAL A 145 26.19 -4.90 6.08
N ASN A 146 25.48 -4.02 6.78
CA ASN A 146 26.07 -3.29 7.90
C ASN A 146 26.11 -4.20 9.14
N TRP A 147 24.99 -4.86 9.46
CA TRP A 147 24.88 -5.76 10.60
C TRP A 147 25.57 -7.12 10.35
N ALA A 148 26.81 -7.24 10.86
CA ALA A 148 27.69 -8.40 10.69
C ALA A 148 27.09 -9.80 10.95
N PRO A 149 26.13 -9.98 11.88
CA PRO A 149 25.50 -11.28 12.11
C PRO A 149 24.81 -11.89 10.89
N ILE A 150 24.30 -11.10 9.94
CA ILE A 150 23.71 -11.64 8.70
C ILE A 150 24.77 -12.39 7.89
N ASP A 151 25.93 -11.76 7.65
CA ASP A 151 27.03 -12.38 6.91
C ASP A 151 27.54 -13.62 7.65
N THR A 152 27.79 -13.49 8.96
CA THR A 152 28.41 -14.56 9.77
C THR A 152 27.50 -15.77 9.94
N TYR A 153 26.22 -15.56 10.25
CA TYR A 153 25.35 -16.64 10.71
C TYR A 153 24.29 -17.09 9.71
N VAL A 154 24.04 -16.33 8.65
CA VAL A 154 23.09 -16.71 7.59
C VAL A 154 23.84 -17.03 6.31
N ILE A 155 24.67 -16.12 5.82
CA ILE A 155 25.31 -16.24 4.51
C ILE A 155 26.55 -17.16 4.54
N ASP A 156 27.41 -17.04 5.55
CA ASP A 156 28.60 -17.89 5.73
C ASP A 156 28.29 -19.23 6.38
N ALA A 157 27.15 -19.34 7.04
CA ALA A 157 26.84 -20.50 7.87
C ALA A 157 26.61 -21.79 7.08
N VAL A 158 26.34 -21.71 5.78
CA VAL A 158 26.09 -22.86 4.92
C VAL A 158 26.80 -22.73 3.56
N GLU A 159 27.42 -23.83 3.14
CA GLU A 159 27.80 -24.07 1.75
C GLU A 159 26.75 -24.98 1.12
N VAL A 160 26.04 -24.48 0.12
CA VAL A 160 25.03 -25.27 -0.61
C VAL A 160 25.65 -25.69 -1.94
N GLY A 161 25.61 -26.99 -2.26
CA GLY A 161 26.09 -27.50 -3.55
C GLY A 161 27.59 -27.31 -3.83
N GLY A 162 28.40 -26.94 -2.84
CA GLY A 162 29.83 -26.66 -3.00
C GLY A 162 30.14 -25.34 -3.72
N THR A 163 29.15 -24.46 -3.87
CA THR A 163 29.30 -23.13 -4.47
C THR A 163 29.35 -22.05 -3.40
N SER A 164 30.36 -21.18 -3.48
CA SER A 164 30.43 -19.94 -2.70
C SER A 164 29.71 -18.82 -3.42
N MET A 165 29.28 -17.80 -2.68
CA MET A 165 28.84 -16.55 -3.31
C MET A 165 30.02 -15.84 -3.99
N ASP A 166 29.76 -15.07 -5.03
CA ASP A 166 30.80 -14.29 -5.73
C ASP A 166 31.35 -13.14 -4.88
N PHE A 167 30.48 -12.44 -4.13
CA PHE A 167 30.90 -11.30 -3.32
C PHE A 167 30.17 -11.20 -1.98
N ARG A 168 30.94 -10.96 -0.92
CA ARG A 168 30.43 -10.70 0.43
C ARG A 168 31.23 -9.61 1.12
N SER A 169 30.57 -8.71 1.83
CA SER A 169 31.24 -7.66 2.58
C SER A 169 30.41 -7.16 3.76
N THR A 170 31.09 -6.87 4.86
CA THR A 170 30.51 -6.24 6.05
C THR A 170 31.32 -4.99 6.40
N PRO A 171 31.06 -3.84 5.74
CA PRO A 171 31.94 -2.67 5.84
C PRO A 171 31.62 -1.74 7.03
N GLY A 172 30.59 -2.07 7.83
CA GLY A 172 30.36 -1.58 9.19
C GLY A 172 29.65 -0.22 9.36
N ASN A 173 29.15 0.38 8.27
CA ASN A 173 28.18 1.49 8.30
C ASN A 173 27.50 1.64 6.94
N ASP A 174 26.36 2.34 6.89
CA ASP A 174 25.51 2.43 5.71
C ASP A 174 26.15 3.21 4.55
N VAL A 175 26.99 4.21 4.86
CA VAL A 175 27.80 4.93 3.86
C VAL A 175 28.76 3.98 3.13
N ASN A 176 29.47 3.14 3.88
CA ASN A 176 30.42 2.20 3.28
C ASN A 176 29.70 1.05 2.57
N VAL A 177 28.56 0.57 3.10
CA VAL A 177 27.69 -0.38 2.40
C VAL A 177 27.31 0.20 1.04
N THR A 178 26.83 1.45 0.99
CA THR A 178 26.47 2.15 -0.25
C THR A 178 27.63 2.22 -1.24
N ASN A 179 28.82 2.62 -0.79
CA ASN A 179 30.01 2.70 -1.64
C ASN A 179 30.42 1.34 -2.23
N VAL A 180 30.33 0.27 -1.43
CA VAL A 180 30.66 -1.08 -1.90
C VAL A 180 29.61 -1.57 -2.90
N VAL A 181 28.32 -1.43 -2.59
CA VAL A 181 27.23 -1.91 -3.45
C VAL A 181 27.19 -1.16 -4.77
N THR A 182 27.32 0.17 -4.78
CA THR A 182 27.38 0.95 -6.03
C THR A 182 28.53 0.49 -6.94
N ALA A 183 29.70 0.16 -6.37
CA ALA A 183 30.81 -0.40 -7.12
C ALA A 183 30.49 -1.80 -7.71
N GLN A 184 29.80 -2.66 -6.96
CA GLN A 184 29.35 -3.97 -7.46
C GLN A 184 28.33 -3.80 -8.59
N LEU A 185 27.30 -2.97 -8.40
CA LEU A 185 26.25 -2.70 -9.39
C LEU A 185 26.83 -2.15 -10.70
N ALA A 186 27.84 -1.28 -10.63
CA ALA A 186 28.51 -0.73 -11.79
C ALA A 186 29.38 -1.76 -12.54
N ALA A 187 29.93 -2.75 -11.83
CA ALA A 187 30.84 -3.75 -12.40
C ALA A 187 30.14 -4.94 -13.06
N LEU A 188 28.84 -5.14 -12.83
CA LEU A 188 28.08 -6.27 -13.38
C LEU A 188 28.11 -6.29 -14.92
N GLU A 189 28.31 -7.47 -15.49
CA GLU A 189 28.13 -7.72 -16.93
C GLU A 189 26.65 -7.63 -17.31
N SER A 190 26.35 -7.10 -18.50
CA SER A 190 24.96 -6.76 -18.88
C SER A 190 24.06 -7.95 -19.14
N ASP A 191 24.59 -9.03 -19.71
CA ASP A 191 23.88 -10.27 -20.04
C ASP A 191 23.94 -11.33 -18.93
N GLN A 192 24.60 -11.02 -17.81
CA GLN A 192 24.69 -11.91 -16.66
C GLN A 192 23.47 -11.75 -15.73
N PRO A 193 22.74 -12.83 -15.34
CA PRO A 193 21.79 -12.74 -14.23
C PRO A 193 22.51 -12.28 -12.96
N ALA A 194 21.85 -11.49 -12.11
CA ALA A 194 22.46 -11.04 -10.85
C ALA A 194 21.45 -10.98 -9.72
N ALA A 195 21.88 -11.30 -8.51
CA ALA A 195 21.13 -11.10 -7.28
C ALA A 195 22.01 -10.44 -6.23
N VAL A 196 21.66 -9.21 -5.87
CA VAL A 196 22.38 -8.39 -4.90
C VAL A 196 21.47 -8.16 -3.70
N PHE A 197 21.93 -8.53 -2.51
CA PHE A 197 21.30 -8.19 -1.24
C PHE A 197 22.11 -7.10 -0.53
N VAL A 198 21.42 -6.07 -0.07
CA VAL A 198 21.98 -4.99 0.74
C VAL A 198 21.18 -4.82 2.02
N GLN A 199 21.86 -4.63 3.15
CA GLN A 199 21.23 -4.28 4.42
C GLN A 199 21.81 -2.99 4.98
N PHE A 200 20.92 -2.07 5.36
CA PHE A 200 21.17 -0.82 6.08
C PHE A 200 20.68 -0.95 7.52
N ASP A 201 21.43 -0.42 8.49
CA ASP A 201 21.22 -0.65 9.94
C ASP A 201 20.84 0.64 10.69
N ASP A 202 21.19 1.81 10.16
CA ASP A 202 21.21 3.03 10.97
C ASP A 202 19.79 3.44 11.43
N VAL A 203 18.75 3.12 10.65
CA VAL A 203 17.32 3.32 11.00
C VAL A 203 16.91 2.56 12.27
N ASP A 204 17.39 1.33 12.47
CA ASP A 204 17.14 0.56 13.70
C ASP A 204 17.82 1.23 14.90
N GLY A 205 19.06 1.66 14.74
CA GLY A 205 19.80 2.41 15.75
C GLY A 205 19.08 3.69 16.20
N ALA A 206 18.50 4.44 15.24
CA ALA A 206 17.71 5.63 15.52
C ALA A 206 16.37 5.29 16.21
N GLY A 207 15.69 4.23 15.75
CA GLY A 207 14.44 3.72 16.33
C GLY A 207 14.61 3.25 17.78
N HIS A 208 15.71 2.57 18.08
CA HIS A 208 16.10 2.21 19.44
C HIS A 208 16.34 3.44 20.32
N SER A 209 16.99 4.46 19.78
CA SER A 209 17.39 5.65 20.54
C SER A 209 16.22 6.57 20.89
N SER A 210 15.18 6.60 20.05
CA SER A 210 14.19 7.68 20.10
C SER A 210 12.75 7.28 19.77
N GLY A 211 12.50 6.04 19.36
CA GLY A 211 11.17 5.55 19.02
C GLY A 211 10.65 5.98 17.66
N THR A 212 9.51 5.42 17.27
CA THR A 212 8.85 5.73 16.00
C THR A 212 8.44 7.20 15.92
N TYR A 213 8.49 7.79 14.73
CA TYR A 213 8.09 9.18 14.44
C TYR A 213 8.88 10.28 15.17
N SER A 214 9.91 9.93 15.94
CA SER A 214 10.86 10.92 16.41
C SER A 214 11.55 11.57 15.21
N GLN A 215 11.95 12.84 15.34
CA GLN A 215 12.69 13.50 14.26
C GLN A 215 13.98 12.74 13.92
N GLY A 216 14.69 12.18 14.90
CA GLY A 216 15.90 11.40 14.66
C GLY A 216 15.64 10.12 13.86
N TYR A 217 14.52 9.44 14.10
CA TYR A 217 14.12 8.27 13.32
C TYR A 217 13.74 8.67 11.89
N LEU A 218 12.98 9.76 11.71
CA LEU A 218 12.58 10.24 10.38
C LEU A 218 13.76 10.79 9.56
N ASP A 219 14.72 11.47 10.20
CA ASP A 219 15.94 11.96 9.57
C ASP A 219 16.79 10.79 9.05
N GLU A 220 16.93 9.72 9.84
CA GLU A 220 17.69 8.54 9.44
C GLU A 220 17.05 7.77 8.27
N ILE A 221 15.71 7.75 8.22
CA ILE A 221 14.99 7.20 7.06
C ILE A 221 15.27 8.05 5.80
N ALA A 222 15.30 9.39 5.93
CA ALA A 222 15.64 10.28 4.82
C ALA A 222 17.11 10.13 4.36
N ASP A 223 18.04 9.92 5.29
CA ASP A 223 19.43 9.62 4.97
C ASP A 223 19.57 8.25 4.26
N THR A 224 18.82 7.25 4.72
CA THR A 224 18.74 5.94 4.04
C THR A 224 18.11 6.04 2.65
N ASP A 225 17.12 6.90 2.42
CA ASP A 225 16.60 7.19 1.08
C ASP A 225 17.69 7.73 0.14
N ALA A 226 18.61 8.56 0.63
CA ALA A 226 19.76 9.02 -0.14
C ALA A 226 20.71 7.85 -0.50
N HIS A 227 20.90 6.89 0.40
CA HIS A 227 21.64 5.65 0.11
C HIS A 227 20.96 4.82 -0.98
N VAL A 228 19.64 4.60 -0.89
CA VAL A 228 18.85 3.96 -1.95
C VAL A 228 19.01 4.71 -3.27
N GLY A 229 18.93 6.05 -3.23
CA GLY A 229 19.13 6.91 -4.39
C GLY A 229 20.44 6.68 -5.12
N ALA A 230 21.54 6.53 -4.38
CA ALA A 230 22.86 6.23 -4.95
C ALA A 230 22.91 4.85 -5.62
N LEU A 231 22.22 3.84 -5.08
CA LEU A 231 22.12 2.51 -5.70
C LEU A 231 21.32 2.59 -7.01
N LEU A 232 20.20 3.30 -7.01
CA LEU A 232 19.38 3.52 -8.20
C LEU A 232 20.13 4.31 -9.29
N ASP A 233 20.93 5.31 -8.91
CA ASP A 233 21.79 6.05 -9.83
C ASP A 233 22.88 5.15 -10.43
N ALA A 234 23.49 4.27 -9.64
CA ALA A 234 24.46 3.30 -10.14
C ALA A 234 23.84 2.34 -11.15
N ILE A 235 22.59 1.90 -10.95
CA ILE A 235 21.84 1.07 -11.90
C ILE A 235 21.54 1.83 -13.19
N THR A 236 21.00 3.04 -13.10
CA THR A 236 20.58 3.83 -14.28
C THR A 236 21.75 4.38 -15.08
N ALA A 237 22.93 4.56 -14.47
CA ALA A 237 24.16 4.94 -15.15
C ALA A 237 24.78 3.83 -16.00
N ARG A 238 24.29 2.59 -15.92
CA ARG A 238 24.82 1.45 -16.68
C ARG A 238 24.58 1.65 -18.18
N PRO A 239 25.58 1.39 -19.05
CA PRO A 239 25.44 1.62 -20.50
C PRO A 239 24.28 0.87 -21.17
N ASN A 240 23.90 -0.30 -20.64
CA ASN A 240 22.83 -1.14 -21.19
C ASN A 240 21.58 -1.17 -20.29
N PHE A 241 21.40 -0.21 -19.37
CA PHE A 241 20.26 -0.16 -18.45
C PHE A 241 18.90 -0.28 -19.18
N ALA A 242 18.77 0.33 -20.36
CA ALA A 242 17.55 0.30 -21.16
C ALA A 242 17.15 -1.13 -21.56
N ASP A 243 18.11 -2.02 -21.78
CA ASP A 243 17.88 -3.41 -22.18
C ASP A 243 17.85 -4.38 -20.98
N GLU A 244 18.30 -3.93 -19.81
CA GLU A 244 18.31 -4.71 -18.58
C GLU A 244 16.93 -4.75 -17.91
N ASN A 245 16.61 -5.86 -17.24
CA ASN A 245 15.37 -6.04 -16.49
C ASN A 245 15.69 -6.13 -14.99
N TRP A 246 15.73 -4.97 -14.33
CA TRP A 246 15.96 -4.92 -12.88
C TRP A 246 14.66 -5.19 -12.11
N GLN A 247 14.80 -5.84 -10.96
CA GLN A 247 13.79 -5.86 -9.90
C GLN A 247 14.41 -5.26 -8.66
N ILE A 248 13.76 -4.24 -8.10
CA ILE A 248 14.13 -3.63 -6.83
C ILE A 248 13.10 -4.08 -5.80
N ILE A 249 13.54 -4.68 -4.71
CA ILE A 249 12.67 -5.06 -3.58
C ILE A 249 13.13 -4.27 -2.36
N ILE A 250 12.21 -3.59 -1.67
CA ILE A 250 12.48 -2.92 -0.39
C ILE A 250 11.58 -3.54 0.69
N THR A 251 12.18 -3.90 1.83
CA THR A 251 11.50 -4.44 3.01
C THR A 251 12.24 -4.07 4.29
N ALA A 252 11.63 -4.38 5.43
CA ALA A 252 12.28 -4.46 6.73
C ALA A 252 12.04 -5.82 7.40
N ASP A 253 12.84 -6.11 8.42
CA ASP A 253 12.80 -7.29 9.27
C ASP A 253 11.88 -7.11 10.50
N HIS A 254 11.68 -5.87 10.93
CA HIS A 254 10.67 -5.45 11.91
C HIS A 254 10.44 -3.93 11.89
N GLY A 255 9.40 -3.48 12.61
CA GLY A 255 9.23 -2.09 13.03
C GLY A 255 9.66 -1.86 14.48
N HIS A 256 9.09 -0.84 15.11
CA HIS A 256 9.45 -0.33 16.44
C HIS A 256 8.22 0.03 17.27
N ARG A 257 8.41 0.20 18.58
CA ARG A 257 7.41 0.83 19.47
C ARG A 257 7.58 2.35 19.50
N THR A 258 6.52 3.05 19.87
CA THR A 258 6.52 4.52 20.05
C THR A 258 7.61 5.02 20.99
N GLY A 259 7.89 4.30 22.07
CA GLY A 259 8.97 4.62 23.02
C GLY A 259 10.35 4.04 22.67
N GLY A 260 10.50 3.39 21.51
CA GLY A 260 11.71 2.68 21.11
C GLY A 260 11.73 1.19 21.49
N GLY A 261 12.65 0.46 20.86
CA GLY A 261 12.76 -0.99 20.96
C GLY A 261 11.66 -1.76 20.22
N HIS A 262 11.84 -3.08 20.16
CA HIS A 262 11.01 -4.01 19.39
C HIS A 262 11.05 -5.43 20.02
N GLY A 263 10.70 -6.49 19.28
CA GLY A 263 10.73 -7.90 19.68
C GLY A 263 9.41 -8.53 20.14
N GLY A 264 8.33 -7.75 20.18
CA GLY A 264 6.97 -8.16 20.52
C GLY A 264 6.13 -8.50 19.30
N GLN A 265 4.82 -8.22 19.39
CA GLN A 265 3.83 -8.48 18.34
C GLN A 265 2.84 -7.31 18.18
N THR A 266 3.20 -6.10 18.67
CA THR A 266 2.34 -4.92 18.47
C THR A 266 2.23 -4.58 16.99
N ALA A 267 1.15 -3.90 16.60
CA ALA A 267 0.91 -3.54 15.20
C ALA A 267 2.08 -2.75 14.58
N LEU A 268 2.68 -1.82 15.31
CA LEU A 268 3.86 -1.05 14.85
C LEU A 268 5.10 -1.93 14.68
N GLU A 269 5.36 -2.87 15.58
CA GLU A 269 6.52 -3.76 15.47
C GLU A 269 6.43 -4.72 14.28
N ARG A 270 5.21 -5.01 13.81
CA ARG A 270 4.95 -5.98 12.74
C ARG A 270 4.75 -5.35 11.38
N THR A 271 4.31 -4.10 11.30
CA THR A 271 3.92 -3.47 10.03
C THR A 271 5.14 -2.88 9.32
N VAL A 272 5.60 -3.58 8.29
CA VAL A 272 6.79 -3.25 7.49
C VAL A 272 6.40 -2.99 6.03
N PRO A 273 7.15 -2.15 5.29
CA PRO A 273 6.85 -1.92 3.89
C PRO A 273 7.24 -3.15 3.07
N LEU A 274 6.51 -3.41 1.98
CA LEU A 274 7.01 -4.25 0.89
C LEU A 274 6.81 -3.53 -0.43
N ILE A 275 7.90 -3.24 -1.13
CA ILE A 275 7.90 -2.60 -2.45
C ILE A 275 8.58 -3.54 -3.42
N VAL A 276 7.96 -3.79 -4.57
CA VAL A 276 8.51 -4.57 -5.69
C VAL A 276 8.39 -3.76 -6.96
N THR A 277 9.52 -3.27 -7.46
CA THR A 277 9.59 -2.43 -8.65
C THR A 277 10.31 -3.16 -9.77
N SER A 278 9.68 -3.28 -10.94
CA SER A 278 10.29 -3.88 -12.14
C SER A 278 9.56 -3.44 -13.41
N LYS A 279 10.12 -3.72 -14.59
CA LYS A 279 9.44 -3.48 -15.88
C LYS A 279 8.14 -4.27 -16.09
N ILE A 280 7.90 -5.25 -15.21
CA ILE A 280 6.84 -6.25 -15.36
C ILE A 280 5.98 -6.35 -14.10
N ALA A 281 6.19 -5.44 -13.15
CA ALA A 281 5.35 -5.32 -11.97
C ALA A 281 4.02 -4.66 -12.34
N ALA A 282 2.98 -4.94 -11.55
CA ALA A 282 1.75 -4.16 -11.58
C ALA A 282 2.00 -2.82 -10.88
N GLN A 283 1.48 -1.73 -11.43
CA GLN A 283 1.57 -0.41 -10.79
C GLN A 283 0.43 -0.28 -9.76
N GLY A 284 0.74 0.02 -8.50
CA GLY A 284 -0.28 0.27 -7.47
C GLY A 284 -0.11 -0.54 -6.18
N TRP A 285 -1.11 -0.47 -5.31
CA TRP A 285 -1.09 -1.16 -4.02
C TRP A 285 -1.23 -2.68 -4.21
N MET A 286 -0.56 -3.51 -3.42
CA MET A 286 -0.75 -4.96 -3.45
C MET A 286 -1.99 -5.35 -2.64
N PRO A 287 -2.84 -6.27 -3.13
CA PRO A 287 -3.92 -6.85 -2.34
C PRO A 287 -3.40 -7.55 -1.09
N VAL A 288 -4.13 -7.44 0.02
CA VAL A 288 -3.71 -7.94 1.33
C VAL A 288 -4.74 -8.82 2.05
N ASP A 289 -6.02 -8.84 1.70
CA ASP A 289 -7.02 -9.51 2.54
C ASP A 289 -7.03 -11.04 2.42
N ASP A 290 -6.94 -11.57 1.19
CA ASP A 290 -6.87 -13.02 0.97
C ASP A 290 -5.45 -13.59 1.17
N ASP A 291 -4.44 -12.73 1.00
CA ASP A 291 -3.05 -13.15 0.90
C ASP A 291 -2.08 -12.03 1.29
N ARG A 292 -2.16 -11.61 2.55
CA ARG A 292 -1.36 -10.51 3.10
C ARG A 292 0.14 -10.72 2.82
N PRO A 293 0.80 -9.78 2.12
CA PRO A 293 2.24 -9.86 1.90
C PRO A 293 3.04 -9.88 3.20
N SER A 294 4.20 -10.53 3.17
CA SER A 294 5.05 -10.69 4.34
C SER A 294 6.53 -10.62 3.99
N GLN A 295 7.38 -10.45 4.99
CA GLN A 295 8.83 -10.48 4.79
C GLN A 295 9.34 -11.84 4.25
N ALA A 296 8.59 -12.94 4.41
CA ALA A 296 8.92 -14.24 3.83
C ALA A 296 8.78 -14.26 2.29
N ASP A 297 8.08 -13.30 1.70
CA ASP A 297 7.81 -13.26 0.27
C ASP A 297 9.00 -12.75 -0.56
N VAL A 298 10.01 -12.18 0.09
CA VAL A 298 11.16 -11.53 -0.55
C VAL A 298 12.02 -12.52 -1.32
N ALA A 299 12.52 -13.57 -0.65
CA ALA A 299 13.33 -14.62 -1.24
C ALA A 299 12.71 -15.28 -2.50
N PRO A 300 11.45 -15.77 -2.47
CA PRO A 300 10.82 -16.37 -3.65
C PRO A 300 10.58 -15.34 -4.76
N THR A 301 10.24 -14.09 -4.42
CA THR A 301 10.05 -13.02 -5.41
C THR A 301 11.35 -12.72 -6.17
N ALA A 302 12.46 -12.52 -5.46
CA ALA A 302 13.78 -12.29 -6.05
C ALA A 302 14.25 -13.51 -6.88
N THR A 303 14.10 -14.71 -6.33
CA THR A 303 14.46 -15.97 -7.01
C THR A 303 13.73 -16.09 -8.33
N ARG A 304 12.41 -15.84 -8.36
CA ARG A 304 11.61 -15.96 -9.57
C ARG A 304 12.04 -15.01 -10.68
N HIS A 305 12.46 -13.80 -10.33
CA HIS A 305 12.87 -12.77 -11.30
C HIS A 305 14.14 -13.14 -12.06
N THR A 306 15.06 -13.88 -11.43
CA THR A 306 16.27 -14.41 -12.11
C THR A 306 15.97 -15.55 -13.09
N GLY A 307 14.73 -16.04 -13.13
CA GLY A 307 14.28 -17.14 -13.99
C GLY A 307 14.29 -18.51 -13.32
N LEU A 308 14.85 -18.64 -12.11
CA LEU A 308 14.76 -19.86 -11.32
C LEU A 308 13.34 -20.02 -10.72
N ILE A 309 12.89 -21.25 -10.53
CA ILE A 309 11.63 -21.52 -9.81
C ILE A 309 11.99 -21.73 -8.33
N PRO A 310 11.39 -20.99 -7.38
CA PRO A 310 11.61 -21.21 -5.96
C PRO A 310 11.32 -22.66 -5.54
N SER A 311 12.04 -23.16 -4.54
CA SER A 311 11.78 -24.48 -3.96
C SER A 311 10.35 -24.57 -3.46
N SER A 312 9.72 -25.75 -3.58
CA SER A 312 8.38 -26.01 -3.03
C SER A 312 8.33 -25.95 -1.49
N ASP A 313 9.49 -25.95 -0.84
CA ASP A 313 9.60 -25.79 0.60
C ASP A 313 9.49 -24.31 1.04
N VAL A 314 9.76 -23.34 0.16
CA VAL A 314 9.56 -21.92 0.47
C VAL A 314 8.07 -21.67 0.71
N VAL A 315 7.73 -21.00 1.82
CA VAL A 315 6.33 -20.69 2.16
C VAL A 315 5.92 -19.31 1.67
N GLY A 316 6.89 -18.40 1.53
CA GLY A 316 6.66 -17.11 0.92
C GLY A 316 6.17 -17.23 -0.52
N LYS A 317 5.46 -16.21 -0.96
CA LYS A 317 4.83 -16.14 -2.28
C LYS A 317 5.53 -15.12 -3.15
N ILE A 318 5.39 -15.29 -4.47
CA ILE A 318 5.93 -14.36 -5.44
C ILE A 318 5.02 -13.12 -5.48
N ARG A 319 5.59 -11.93 -5.29
CA ARG A 319 4.86 -10.66 -5.23
C ARG A 319 5.15 -9.75 -6.41
N GLY A 320 4.39 -8.66 -6.50
CA GLY A 320 4.58 -7.58 -7.46
C GLY A 320 3.81 -7.70 -8.77
N ARG A 321 2.94 -8.71 -8.94
CA ARG A 321 2.19 -8.97 -10.19
C ARG A 321 0.71 -8.63 -10.14
N ALA A 322 0.22 -8.27 -8.97
CA ALA A 322 -1.16 -7.86 -8.76
C ALA A 322 -1.16 -6.45 -8.19
N ALA A 323 -2.15 -5.66 -8.58
CA ALA A 323 -2.49 -4.40 -7.96
C ALA A 323 -3.95 -4.48 -7.49
N LEU A 324 -4.23 -3.77 -6.42
CA LEU A 324 -5.57 -3.51 -5.92
C LEU A 324 -6.37 -2.77 -6.98
N SER A 325 -7.59 -3.23 -7.17
CA SER A 325 -8.61 -2.53 -7.96
C SER A 325 -9.69 -2.04 -6.99
N PRO A 326 -10.29 -0.86 -7.21
CA PRO A 326 -11.34 -0.34 -6.35
C PRO A 326 -12.48 -1.37 -6.24
N THR A 327 -12.74 -1.88 -5.04
CA THR A 327 -13.62 -3.03 -4.88
C THR A 327 -15.09 -2.64 -5.00
N SER A 328 -15.87 -3.44 -5.72
CA SER A 328 -17.34 -3.39 -5.74
C SER A 328 -17.99 -3.69 -4.37
N THR A 329 -17.21 -4.12 -3.38
CA THR A 329 -17.65 -4.49 -2.02
C THR A 329 -17.92 -3.30 -1.11
N LEU A 330 -17.46 -2.09 -1.46
CA LEU A 330 -17.63 -0.91 -0.60
C LEU A 330 -19.09 -0.44 -0.48
N ILE A 331 -20.01 -0.95 -1.30
CA ILE A 331 -21.45 -0.73 -1.09
C ILE A 331 -22.06 -1.66 -0.03
N ASP A 332 -21.45 -2.81 0.24
CA ASP A 332 -21.98 -3.76 1.20
C ASP A 332 -21.85 -3.20 2.60
N GLY A 333 -22.97 -3.17 3.33
CA GLY A 333 -23.04 -2.58 4.67
C GLY A 333 -22.88 -1.06 4.71
N LEU A 334 -22.87 -0.37 3.56
CA LEU A 334 -22.84 1.08 3.50
C LEU A 334 -24.17 1.65 4.00
N VAL A 335 -24.14 2.41 5.09
CA VAL A 335 -25.35 2.95 5.75
C VAL A 335 -25.51 4.46 5.57
N ALA A 336 -24.44 5.17 5.25
CA ALA A 336 -24.48 6.59 4.91
C ALA A 336 -23.37 6.93 3.91
N HIS A 337 -23.69 7.76 2.92
CA HIS A 337 -22.71 8.34 2.00
C HIS A 337 -23.12 9.77 1.61
N LEU A 338 -22.25 10.74 1.86
CA LEU A 338 -22.39 12.13 1.47
C LEU A 338 -21.18 12.52 0.59
N PRO A 339 -21.34 12.60 -0.74
CA PRO A 339 -20.28 13.07 -1.65
C PRO A 339 -19.93 14.54 -1.41
N LEU A 340 -20.89 15.35 -0.95
CA LEU A 340 -20.72 16.78 -0.66
C LEU A 340 -20.43 17.66 -1.90
N ASP A 341 -20.81 17.16 -3.08
CA ASP A 341 -20.74 17.83 -4.38
C ASP A 341 -21.73 18.99 -4.55
N GLY A 342 -21.49 20.09 -3.84
CA GLY A 342 -22.31 21.30 -3.93
C GLY A 342 -23.64 21.20 -3.16
N THR A 343 -23.90 20.07 -2.49
CA THR A 343 -25.11 19.82 -1.69
C THR A 343 -24.80 18.91 -0.50
N VAL A 344 -25.77 18.76 0.41
CA VAL A 344 -25.75 17.79 1.51
C VAL A 344 -26.63 16.56 1.24
N ALA A 345 -26.94 16.29 -0.04
CA ALA A 345 -27.76 15.14 -0.43
C ALA A 345 -26.99 13.83 -0.24
N ALA A 346 -27.73 12.76 0.07
CA ALA A 346 -27.16 11.42 0.10
C ALA A 346 -26.72 10.98 -1.30
N GLY A 347 -25.58 10.30 -1.36
CA GLY A 347 -25.05 9.66 -2.56
C GLY A 347 -25.59 8.25 -2.71
N LEU A 348 -24.82 7.27 -2.24
CA LEU A 348 -25.08 5.84 -2.46
C LEU A 348 -25.93 5.19 -1.37
N ALA A 349 -26.00 5.77 -0.17
CA ALA A 349 -26.74 5.24 0.96
C ALA A 349 -27.11 6.34 1.97
N GLY A 350 -28.09 6.03 2.82
CA GLY A 350 -28.56 6.92 3.88
C GLY A 350 -29.55 7.99 3.41
N SER A 351 -29.89 8.89 4.33
CA SER A 351 -30.78 10.03 4.12
C SER A 351 -30.01 11.30 3.81
N ASP A 352 -30.64 12.23 3.10
CA ASP A 352 -30.12 13.59 2.92
C ASP A 352 -29.78 14.22 4.28
N ALA A 353 -28.58 14.77 4.39
CA ALA A 353 -28.16 15.49 5.58
C ALA A 353 -28.82 16.89 5.64
N ILE A 354 -28.71 17.53 6.80
CA ILE A 354 -29.29 18.84 7.08
C ILE A 354 -28.15 19.86 7.10
N ALA A 355 -28.19 20.82 6.18
CA ALA A 355 -27.31 21.98 6.19
C ALA A 355 -27.78 22.99 7.25
N VAL A 356 -26.88 23.39 8.15
CA VAL A 356 -27.13 24.39 9.18
C VAL A 356 -26.15 25.54 9.03
N GLY A 357 -26.65 26.78 9.06
CA GLY A 357 -25.82 27.97 8.92
C GLY A 357 -25.31 28.20 7.50
N ASP A 358 -24.19 28.92 7.38
CA ASP A 358 -23.62 29.40 6.14
C ASP A 358 -22.51 28.44 5.64
N LEU A 359 -22.92 27.45 4.83
CA LEU A 359 -22.00 26.53 4.15
C LEU A 359 -21.55 27.09 2.79
N SER A 360 -20.34 26.73 2.39
CA SER A 360 -19.77 26.99 1.06
C SER A 360 -19.22 25.71 0.44
N TYR A 361 -19.03 25.73 -0.88
CA TYR A 361 -18.47 24.59 -1.62
C TYR A 361 -17.33 25.06 -2.52
N THR A 362 -16.22 24.33 -2.49
CA THR A 362 -15.00 24.60 -3.26
C THR A 362 -14.54 23.35 -4.00
N GLU A 363 -13.46 23.43 -4.77
CA GLU A 363 -12.85 22.24 -5.38
C GLU A 363 -12.46 21.23 -4.29
N GLY A 364 -13.00 20.02 -4.40
CA GLY A 364 -12.83 18.93 -3.45
C GLY A 364 -11.61 18.07 -3.73
N ARG A 365 -11.48 16.96 -3.02
CA ARG A 365 -10.60 15.85 -3.43
C ARG A 365 -11.18 15.20 -4.68
N PHE A 366 -12.49 15.02 -4.67
CA PHE A 366 -13.32 14.56 -5.79
C PHE A 366 -14.47 15.56 -5.94
N GLY A 367 -14.72 16.03 -7.16
CA GLY A 367 -15.77 17.03 -7.39
C GLY A 367 -15.64 18.28 -6.51
N GLN A 368 -16.62 18.52 -5.63
CA GLN A 368 -16.63 19.64 -4.69
C GLN A 368 -16.62 19.17 -3.23
N ALA A 369 -15.94 19.92 -2.37
CA ALA A 369 -15.96 19.71 -0.93
C ALA A 369 -16.78 20.77 -0.21
N VAL A 370 -17.38 20.40 0.92
CA VAL A 370 -18.05 21.35 1.83
C VAL A 370 -17.03 22.05 2.73
N THR A 371 -17.25 23.33 2.96
CA THR A 371 -16.39 24.18 3.80
C THR A 371 -17.19 25.31 4.46
N VAL A 372 -16.53 26.03 5.36
CA VAL A 372 -17.05 27.23 6.05
C VAL A 372 -16.00 28.33 6.01
N GLU A 373 -16.43 29.60 5.95
CA GLU A 373 -15.51 30.74 5.98
C GLU A 373 -14.85 30.88 7.36
N ASN A 374 -15.67 30.80 8.43
CA ASN A 374 -15.20 30.72 9.81
C ASN A 374 -15.84 29.51 10.50
N TYR A 375 -15.07 28.84 11.35
CA TYR A 375 -15.56 27.71 12.14
C TYR A 375 -16.69 28.17 13.07
N GLY A 376 -17.83 27.48 12.95
CA GLY A 376 -19.08 27.85 13.62
C GLY A 376 -20.07 28.63 12.74
N ASP A 377 -19.69 29.09 11.53
CA ASP A 377 -20.63 29.75 10.60
C ASP A 377 -21.69 28.77 10.09
N GLY A 378 -21.34 27.50 9.96
CA GLY A 378 -22.25 26.43 9.56
C GLY A 378 -21.68 25.04 9.81
N TYR A 379 -22.51 24.03 9.61
CA TYR A 379 -22.15 22.62 9.70
C TYR A 379 -23.13 21.73 8.93
N VAL A 380 -22.72 20.48 8.67
CA VAL A 380 -23.57 19.45 8.08
C VAL A 380 -23.99 18.49 9.18
N ARG A 381 -25.29 18.24 9.32
CA ARG A 381 -25.84 17.31 10.31
C ARG A 381 -26.38 16.06 9.62
N LEU A 382 -25.92 14.87 10.01
CA LEU A 382 -26.53 13.64 9.54
C LEU A 382 -27.98 13.55 10.05
N ALA A 383 -28.92 13.24 9.14
CA ALA A 383 -30.32 13.04 9.51
C ALA A 383 -30.54 11.70 10.23
N ASP A 384 -29.77 10.68 9.84
CA ASP A 384 -29.80 9.35 10.46
C ASP A 384 -28.95 9.35 11.75
N ASP A 385 -29.44 8.65 12.77
CA ASP A 385 -28.75 8.50 14.05
C ASP A 385 -27.91 7.22 14.08
N LEU A 386 -26.81 7.25 13.31
CA LEU A 386 -25.96 6.08 13.11
C LEU A 386 -25.48 5.47 14.43
N ALA A 387 -25.15 6.30 15.42
CA ALA A 387 -24.62 5.84 16.70
C ALA A 387 -25.67 5.13 17.56
N ALA A 388 -26.93 5.58 17.50
CA ALA A 388 -28.05 4.88 18.11
C ALA A 388 -28.33 3.56 17.39
N ASP A 389 -28.31 3.56 16.05
CA ASP A 389 -28.56 2.37 15.23
C ASP A 389 -27.51 1.27 15.43
N TRP A 390 -26.22 1.63 15.55
CA TRP A 390 -25.15 0.69 15.89
C TRP A 390 -25.27 0.14 17.32
N GLY A 391 -25.88 0.89 18.23
CA GLY A 391 -26.10 0.47 19.61
C GLY A 391 -24.81 0.05 20.31
N ASN A 392 -24.83 -1.12 20.96
CA ASN A 392 -23.69 -1.65 21.73
C ASN A 392 -22.89 -2.71 20.99
N ASP A 393 -23.46 -3.31 19.94
CA ASP A 393 -23.06 -4.63 19.46
C ASP A 393 -22.63 -4.63 17.99
N VAL A 394 -22.84 -3.53 17.27
CA VAL A 394 -22.42 -3.41 15.87
C VAL A 394 -20.99 -2.90 15.82
N ASP A 395 -20.16 -3.64 15.10
CA ASP A 395 -18.86 -3.18 14.60
C ASP A 395 -19.10 -2.24 13.42
N PHE A 396 -18.33 -1.17 13.31
CA PHE A 396 -18.58 -0.19 12.27
C PHE A 396 -17.30 0.50 11.80
N SER A 397 -17.40 1.10 10.62
CA SER A 397 -16.32 1.88 10.01
C SER A 397 -16.86 3.21 9.54
N VAL A 398 -16.02 4.24 9.60
CA VAL A 398 -16.35 5.58 9.08
C VAL A 398 -15.15 6.10 8.31
N SER A 399 -15.40 6.68 7.14
CA SER A 399 -14.42 7.30 6.26
C SER A 399 -14.82 8.73 5.94
N LEU A 400 -13.85 9.62 5.79
CA LEU A 400 -14.01 10.93 5.16
C LEU A 400 -12.68 11.43 4.61
N TRP A 401 -12.74 12.26 3.58
CA TRP A 401 -11.61 13.06 3.14
C TRP A 401 -11.63 14.42 3.81
N ILE A 402 -10.47 14.87 4.28
CA ILE A 402 -10.32 16.16 4.94
C ILE A 402 -9.09 16.90 4.42
N LYS A 403 -9.21 18.21 4.32
CA LYS A 403 -8.11 19.16 4.11
C LYS A 403 -8.23 20.29 5.12
N GLN A 404 -7.11 20.83 5.57
CA GLN A 404 -7.03 21.94 6.55
C GLN A 404 -5.65 22.61 6.51
N ASP A 405 -5.54 23.91 6.79
CA ASP A 405 -4.27 24.68 6.70
C ASP A 405 -3.59 24.97 8.07
N GLY A 406 -4.14 24.44 9.15
CA GLY A 406 -3.65 24.51 10.53
C GLY A 406 -4.66 25.14 11.48
N PHE A 407 -4.74 24.64 12.72
CA PHE A 407 -5.55 25.23 13.79
C PHE A 407 -4.71 25.73 14.96
N ASN A 408 -5.23 26.75 15.65
CA ASN A 408 -4.66 27.23 16.91
C ASN A 408 -5.40 26.66 18.15
N SER A 409 -6.35 25.74 17.94
CA SER A 409 -7.10 24.97 18.96
C SER A 409 -7.41 23.57 18.40
N ASP A 410 -8.39 22.88 19.00
CA ASP A 410 -8.89 21.54 18.76
C ASP A 410 -10.32 21.50 18.16
N PRO A 411 -10.58 22.15 17.00
CA PRO A 411 -11.91 22.12 16.40
C PRO A 411 -12.32 20.70 16.00
N ALA A 412 -13.51 20.30 16.45
CA ALA A 412 -14.15 19.07 16.01
C ALA A 412 -14.54 19.20 14.53
N PHE A 413 -14.19 18.21 13.72
CA PHE A 413 -14.61 18.16 12.32
C PHE A 413 -15.54 16.99 12.02
N LEU A 414 -15.60 15.99 12.91
CA LEU A 414 -16.64 14.97 12.96
C LEU A 414 -16.97 14.69 14.43
N SER A 415 -18.23 14.84 14.82
CA SER A 415 -18.62 14.59 16.22
C SER A 415 -20.12 14.38 16.39
N ASN A 416 -20.51 13.53 17.33
CA ASN A 416 -21.90 13.37 17.77
C ASN A 416 -22.10 13.74 19.25
N LYS A 417 -21.08 14.32 19.88
CA LYS A 417 -21.08 14.72 21.29
C LYS A 417 -20.86 16.22 21.46
N ASP A 418 -21.35 16.76 22.58
CA ASP A 418 -20.99 18.10 23.05
C ASP A 418 -19.51 18.11 23.43
N TRP A 419 -18.67 18.78 22.61
CA TRP A 419 -17.21 18.83 22.78
C TRP A 419 -16.76 19.82 23.87
N ALA A 420 -17.68 20.36 24.67
CA ALA A 420 -17.32 21.01 25.93
C ALA A 420 -16.70 20.05 26.96
N SER A 421 -16.90 18.73 26.79
CA SER A 421 -16.21 17.71 27.60
C SER A 421 -15.97 16.40 26.86
N GLY A 422 -14.71 15.95 26.85
CA GLY A 422 -14.34 14.61 26.39
C GLY A 422 -14.99 13.46 27.18
N ASN A 423 -15.60 13.72 28.34
CA ASN A 423 -16.33 12.71 29.13
C ASN A 423 -17.80 12.53 28.72
N ASN A 424 -18.33 13.36 27.83
CA ASN A 424 -19.68 13.18 27.29
C ASN A 424 -19.75 11.92 26.42
N THR A 425 -20.87 11.20 26.41
CA THR A 425 -21.05 10.03 25.55
C THR A 425 -20.94 10.42 24.08
N GLY A 426 -20.28 9.59 23.29
CA GLY A 426 -20.14 9.74 21.84
C GLY A 426 -18.70 9.68 21.36
N ILE A 427 -18.52 10.09 20.12
CA ILE A 427 -17.29 10.08 19.36
C ILE A 427 -16.98 11.49 18.88
N ASN A 428 -15.70 11.88 18.95
CA ASN A 428 -15.20 13.13 18.41
C ASN A 428 -13.86 12.91 17.70
N LEU A 429 -13.75 13.47 16.51
CA LEU A 429 -12.49 13.70 15.82
C LEU A 429 -12.23 15.20 15.77
N ALA A 430 -11.07 15.58 16.28
CA ALA A 430 -10.54 16.95 16.23
C ALA A 430 -9.07 16.93 15.80
N LEU A 431 -8.52 18.11 15.51
CA LEU A 431 -7.11 18.30 15.19
C LEU A 431 -6.48 19.26 16.18
N ASN A 432 -5.40 18.85 16.85
CA ASN A 432 -4.65 19.69 17.76
C ASN A 432 -3.77 20.72 17.03
N PRO A 433 -3.28 21.76 17.73
CA PRO A 433 -2.38 22.76 17.13
C PRO A 433 -1.05 22.23 16.59
N ASP A 434 -0.63 21.05 17.03
CA ASP A 434 0.56 20.35 16.54
C ASP A 434 0.25 19.41 15.35
N ASN A 435 -0.97 19.50 14.81
CA ASN A 435 -1.53 18.65 13.75
C ASN A 435 -1.70 17.18 14.14
N THR A 436 -1.66 16.82 15.43
CA THR A 436 -2.10 15.48 15.85
C THR A 436 -3.63 15.39 15.77
N LEU A 437 -4.15 14.26 15.28
CA LEU A 437 -5.58 13.97 15.39
C LEU A 437 -5.90 13.65 16.85
N ASP A 438 -7.02 14.15 17.37
CA ASP A 438 -7.57 13.74 18.64
C ASP A 438 -8.82 12.90 18.37
N PHE A 439 -8.69 11.60 18.57
CA PHE A 439 -9.82 10.68 18.45
C PHE A 439 -10.30 10.27 19.82
N ASN A 440 -11.40 10.88 20.23
CA ASN A 440 -11.97 10.71 21.55
C ASN A 440 -13.23 9.86 21.48
N THR A 441 -13.29 8.82 22.30
CA THR A 441 -14.45 7.92 22.41
C THR A 441 -14.91 7.80 23.86
N LYS A 442 -16.24 7.75 24.02
CA LYS A 442 -16.89 7.52 25.31
C LYS A 442 -18.20 6.77 25.07
N GLY A 443 -18.21 5.47 25.33
CA GLY A 443 -19.45 4.69 25.39
C GLY A 443 -20.24 5.04 26.65
N GLY A 444 -21.57 4.90 26.60
CA GLY A 444 -22.47 5.28 27.69
C GLY A 444 -22.16 4.60 29.04
N SER A 445 -21.56 3.41 29.00
CA SER A 445 -21.14 2.64 30.17
C SER A 445 -19.62 2.60 30.41
N GLY A 446 -18.82 3.12 29.48
CA GLY A 446 -17.37 2.99 29.49
C GLY A 446 -16.63 4.09 30.26
N ALA A 447 -15.30 4.06 30.19
CA ALA A 447 -14.46 5.22 30.51
C ALA A 447 -14.12 5.98 29.22
N ARG A 448 -13.75 7.25 29.34
CA ARG A 448 -13.21 7.99 28.18
C ARG A 448 -11.94 7.28 27.71
N ALA A 449 -11.80 7.13 26.41
CA ALA A 449 -10.58 6.68 25.77
C ALA A 449 -10.18 7.66 24.67
N ASP A 450 -8.88 7.92 24.58
CA ASP A 450 -8.28 8.80 23.59
C ASP A 450 -7.30 7.96 22.78
N LEU A 451 -7.54 7.87 21.48
CA LEU A 451 -6.61 7.29 20.53
C LEU A 451 -5.74 8.44 20.01
N HIS A 452 -4.50 8.47 20.46
CA HIS A 452 -3.49 9.39 19.98
C HIS A 452 -2.80 8.76 18.76
N PRO A 453 -2.94 9.33 17.56
CA PRO A 453 -2.29 8.83 16.37
C PRO A 453 -0.78 8.93 16.50
N TYR A 454 -0.12 8.01 15.84
CA TYR A 454 1.31 7.96 15.75
C TYR A 454 1.86 8.98 14.72
N ALA A 455 1.05 9.35 13.71
CA ALA A 455 1.44 10.28 12.64
C ALA A 455 0.79 11.67 12.77
N LEU A 456 1.51 12.69 12.31
CA LEU A 456 0.98 14.04 12.18
C LEU A 456 0.13 14.17 10.92
N PHE A 457 -1.00 14.87 11.03
CA PHE A 457 -1.75 15.37 9.90
C PHE A 457 -0.90 16.42 9.15
N ARG A 458 -1.01 16.46 7.82
CA ARG A 458 -0.22 17.35 6.96
C ARG A 458 -1.10 18.51 6.46
N PRO A 459 -0.81 19.76 6.86
CA PRO A 459 -1.59 20.90 6.41
C PRO A 459 -1.54 21.11 4.89
N GLY A 460 -2.63 21.58 4.31
CA GLY A 460 -2.72 22.01 2.92
C GLY A 460 -2.83 20.89 1.88
N ILE A 461 -2.94 19.63 2.31
CA ILE A 461 -3.17 18.48 1.43
C ILE A 461 -4.43 17.70 1.84
N TRP A 462 -5.04 17.02 0.88
CA TRP A 462 -6.14 16.10 1.15
C TRP A 462 -5.62 14.82 1.78
N GLN A 463 -6.28 14.37 2.85
CA GLN A 463 -6.00 13.08 3.48
C GLN A 463 -7.29 12.33 3.75
N ASN A 464 -7.28 11.02 3.51
CA ASN A 464 -8.38 10.15 3.86
C ASN A 464 -8.21 9.68 5.30
N ILE A 465 -9.25 9.85 6.12
CA ILE A 465 -9.30 9.32 7.48
C ILE A 465 -10.33 8.20 7.49
N VAL A 466 -9.91 7.01 7.93
CA VAL A 466 -10.82 5.90 8.24
C VAL A 466 -10.61 5.51 9.70
N PHE A 467 -11.69 5.33 10.45
CA PHE A 467 -11.60 4.64 11.73
C PHE A 467 -12.57 3.47 11.77
N THR A 468 -12.13 2.41 12.44
CA THR A 468 -12.90 1.20 12.67
C THR A 468 -13.09 1.01 14.16
N VAL A 469 -14.30 0.64 14.55
CA VAL A 469 -14.64 0.28 15.93
C VAL A 469 -15.05 -1.17 15.94
N ASP A 470 -14.11 -2.02 16.35
CA ASP A 470 -14.34 -3.43 16.65
C ASP A 470 -14.80 -3.55 18.12
N ARG A 471 -16.00 -4.10 18.33
CA ARG A 471 -16.61 -4.27 19.66
C ARG A 471 -15.94 -5.37 20.46
N ASP A 472 -15.30 -6.32 19.78
CA ASP A 472 -14.59 -7.46 20.36
C ASP A 472 -13.05 -7.33 20.21
N GLY A 473 -12.57 -6.24 19.62
CA GLY A 473 -11.17 -5.98 19.33
C GLY A 473 -10.75 -4.51 19.46
N PRO A 474 -9.62 -4.12 18.85
CA PRO A 474 -9.11 -2.76 18.94
C PRO A 474 -9.92 -1.80 18.07
N THR A 475 -10.06 -0.56 18.55
CA THR A 475 -10.43 0.56 17.68
C THR A 475 -9.18 1.02 16.94
N THR A 476 -9.27 1.15 15.62
CA THR A 476 -8.12 1.46 14.76
C THR A 476 -8.39 2.70 13.94
N LEU A 477 -7.35 3.51 13.74
CA LEU A 477 -7.35 4.70 12.91
C LEU A 477 -6.38 4.50 11.75
N PHE A 478 -6.83 4.85 10.56
CA PHE A 478 -6.04 4.86 9.34
C PHE A 478 -6.02 6.25 8.72
N VAL A 479 -4.88 6.63 8.18
CA VAL A 479 -4.69 7.86 7.39
C VAL A 479 -4.06 7.48 6.05
N ASP A 480 -4.69 7.88 4.96
CA ASP A 480 -4.28 7.54 3.59
C ASP A 480 -4.10 6.02 3.41
N GLY A 481 -5.04 5.24 3.95
CA GLY A 481 -5.05 3.78 3.92
C GLY A 481 -4.09 3.11 4.90
N ARG A 482 -3.29 3.87 5.67
CA ARG A 482 -2.20 3.35 6.51
C ARG A 482 -2.54 3.41 7.98
N LEU A 483 -2.10 2.42 8.75
CA LEU A 483 -2.26 2.41 10.20
C LEU A 483 -1.66 3.69 10.81
N ALA A 484 -2.51 4.47 11.46
CA ALA A 484 -2.18 5.73 12.08
C ALA A 484 -2.37 5.71 13.60
N GLY A 485 -3.14 4.78 14.15
CA GLY A 485 -3.29 4.63 15.60
C GLY A 485 -4.15 3.42 15.96
N GLU A 486 -3.96 2.91 17.18
CA GLU A 486 -4.71 1.76 17.69
C GLU A 486 -5.00 1.94 19.19
N LEU A 487 -6.21 1.56 19.59
CA LEU A 487 -6.67 1.53 20.96
C LEU A 487 -7.17 0.12 21.30
N GLU A 488 -6.35 -0.63 22.02
CA GLU A 488 -6.59 -2.03 22.43
C GLU A 488 -7.82 -2.22 23.32
N SER A 489 -8.25 -1.16 24.02
CA SER A 489 -9.43 -1.20 24.89
C SER A 489 -10.34 -0.04 24.53
N THR A 490 -11.18 -0.25 23.52
CA THR A 490 -12.26 0.65 23.13
C THR A 490 -13.19 0.96 24.32
N SER A 491 -13.75 2.17 24.34
CA SER A 491 -14.77 2.51 25.34
C SER A 491 -16.02 1.64 25.17
N ILE A 492 -16.50 1.03 26.26
CA ILE A 492 -17.64 0.08 26.20
C ILE A 492 -19.02 0.77 26.20
N GLY A 493 -19.96 0.17 25.47
CA GLY A 493 -21.35 0.59 25.36
C GLY A 493 -21.64 1.48 24.14
N SER A 494 -22.88 1.94 24.03
CA SER A 494 -23.33 2.74 22.91
C SER A 494 -22.63 4.10 22.86
N PHE A 495 -22.28 4.51 21.64
CA PHE A 495 -21.75 5.83 21.31
C PHE A 495 -22.86 6.83 20.96
N ASP A 496 -24.13 6.49 21.21
CA ASP A 496 -25.26 7.40 21.05
C ASP A 496 -25.04 8.65 21.94
N GLY A 497 -24.77 9.76 21.26
CA GLY A 497 -24.26 10.97 21.85
C GLY A 497 -25.36 11.93 22.27
N ALA A 498 -25.02 13.21 22.34
CA ALA A 498 -26.01 14.25 22.62
C ALA A 498 -26.91 14.53 21.39
N ALA A 499 -26.45 14.15 20.19
CA ALA A 499 -27.14 14.33 18.93
C ALA A 499 -26.49 13.45 17.84
N ASN A 500 -27.06 13.46 16.63
CA ASN A 500 -26.49 12.78 15.46
C ASN A 500 -25.13 13.38 15.07
N PHE A 501 -24.31 12.63 14.32
CA PHE A 501 -23.02 13.14 13.83
C PHE A 501 -23.17 14.44 13.04
N ALA A 502 -22.24 15.36 13.30
CA ALA A 502 -22.05 16.60 12.57
C ALA A 502 -20.66 16.63 11.93
N LEU A 503 -20.58 17.19 10.73
CA LEU A 503 -19.34 17.55 10.04
C LEU A 503 -19.09 19.05 10.20
N LEU A 504 -17.83 19.46 10.28
CA LEU A 504 -17.39 20.86 10.47
C LEU A 504 -17.78 21.50 11.82
N ASN A 505 -18.31 20.72 12.78
CA ASN A 505 -18.57 21.20 14.14
C ASN A 505 -18.64 20.02 15.13
N ASP A 506 -18.85 20.33 16.40
CA ASP A 506 -19.19 19.34 17.40
C ASP A 506 -20.64 18.81 17.23
N GLY A 507 -20.98 17.82 18.05
CA GLY A 507 -22.29 17.18 18.01
C GLY A 507 -23.45 18.12 18.35
N ILE A 508 -23.29 19.25 19.02
CA ILE A 508 -24.44 20.17 19.26
C ILE A 508 -24.47 21.35 18.29
N GLY A 509 -23.36 21.58 17.57
CA GLY A 509 -23.22 22.67 16.61
C GLY A 509 -22.98 24.03 17.27
N ASP A 510 -22.68 24.05 18.56
CA ASP A 510 -22.44 25.26 19.36
C ASP A 510 -20.94 25.49 19.62
N TYR A 511 -20.06 24.62 19.11
CA TYR A 511 -18.62 24.82 19.21
C TYR A 511 -18.19 25.93 18.25
N GLY A 512 -17.83 27.08 18.81
CA GLY A 512 -17.47 28.27 18.06
C GLY A 512 -16.12 28.83 18.50
N PHE A 513 -15.30 29.21 17.53
CA PHE A 513 -14.09 29.99 17.74
C PHE A 513 -14.14 31.25 16.91
N ASN A 514 -13.74 32.39 17.48
CA ASN A 514 -13.58 33.62 16.72
C ASN A 514 -12.19 33.63 16.02
N SER A 515 -11.98 32.70 15.10
CA SER A 515 -10.78 32.59 14.29
C SER A 515 -11.10 32.09 12.88
N THR A 516 -10.51 32.72 11.87
CA THR A 516 -10.64 32.26 10.48
C THR A 516 -10.10 30.84 10.35
N THR A 517 -10.89 29.99 9.74
CA THR A 517 -10.64 28.56 9.57
C THR A 517 -10.23 28.37 8.13
N THR A 518 -9.06 28.90 7.78
CA THR A 518 -8.59 28.74 6.41
C THR A 518 -8.36 27.26 6.15
N GLY A 519 -9.04 26.74 5.13
CA GLY A 519 -8.72 25.44 4.56
C GLY A 519 -9.47 24.24 5.12
N LEU A 520 -10.34 24.35 6.14
CA LEU A 520 -11.12 23.18 6.61
C LEU A 520 -12.16 22.79 5.57
N MET A 521 -11.95 21.65 4.94
CA MET A 521 -12.80 21.10 3.90
C MET A 521 -13.03 19.63 4.20
N ILE A 522 -14.26 19.18 4.00
CA ILE A 522 -14.63 17.76 4.11
C ILE A 522 -15.26 17.32 2.80
N ASP A 523 -14.94 16.10 2.40
CA ASP A 523 -15.36 15.48 1.16
C ASP A 523 -15.59 13.98 1.40
N GLU A 524 -16.45 13.33 0.59
CA GLU A 524 -16.69 11.88 0.59
C GLU A 524 -16.87 11.26 1.99
N PHE A 525 -17.82 11.76 2.79
CA PHE A 525 -18.16 11.14 4.07
C PHE A 525 -18.93 9.83 3.85
N ALA A 526 -18.50 8.74 4.46
CA ALA A 526 -19.18 7.44 4.37
C ALA A 526 -19.10 6.66 5.69
N ALA A 527 -20.10 5.82 5.94
CA ALA A 527 -20.15 4.97 7.12
C ALA A 527 -20.73 3.59 6.79
N TRP A 528 -20.20 2.56 7.46
CA TRP A 528 -20.58 1.16 7.30
C TRP A 528 -20.97 0.52 8.63
N ASP A 529 -21.95 -0.37 8.62
CA ASP A 529 -22.35 -1.21 9.77
C ASP A 529 -21.54 -2.51 9.89
N ARG A 530 -20.28 -2.46 9.41
CA ARG A 530 -19.29 -3.52 9.49
C ARG A 530 -17.88 -2.95 9.56
N LEU A 531 -16.91 -3.82 9.86
CA LEU A 531 -15.50 -3.54 9.66
C LEU A 531 -15.18 -3.56 8.16
N LEU A 532 -14.50 -2.50 7.70
CA LEU A 532 -13.83 -2.51 6.41
C LEU A 532 -12.57 -3.34 6.49
N THR A 533 -12.29 -4.03 5.39
CA THR A 533 -11.06 -4.79 5.19
C THR A 533 -9.88 -3.86 4.84
N LEU A 534 -8.64 -4.36 4.84
CA LEU A 534 -7.49 -3.50 4.57
C LEU A 534 -7.41 -3.09 3.09
N ASP A 535 -7.88 -3.93 2.17
CA ASP A 535 -7.96 -3.59 0.74
C ASP A 535 -9.02 -2.52 0.47
N GLU A 536 -10.15 -2.58 1.18
CA GLU A 536 -11.20 -1.56 1.14
C GLU A 536 -10.70 -0.21 1.69
N ILE A 537 -10.03 -0.23 2.85
CA ILE A 537 -9.39 0.96 3.45
C ILE A 537 -8.34 1.56 2.50
N SER A 538 -7.54 0.70 1.86
CA SER A 538 -6.55 1.13 0.86
C SER A 538 -7.22 1.73 -0.39
N SER A 539 -8.35 1.19 -0.82
CA SER A 539 -9.11 1.66 -1.97
C SER A 539 -9.71 3.06 -1.74
N LEU A 540 -10.28 3.30 -0.56
CA LEU A 540 -10.81 4.62 -0.15
C LEU A 540 -9.76 5.72 -0.13
N ALA A 541 -8.47 5.37 0.07
CA ALA A 541 -7.36 6.30 0.02
C ALA A 541 -6.93 6.70 -1.40
N MET A 542 -7.44 6.02 -2.43
CA MET A 542 -7.04 6.23 -3.82
C MET A 542 -8.15 6.83 -4.69
N ALA A 543 -9.41 6.50 -4.42
CA ALA A 543 -10.54 6.83 -5.27
C ALA A 543 -11.79 7.24 -4.47
N ALA A 544 -12.70 7.95 -5.15
CA ALA A 544 -14.04 8.25 -4.63
C ALA A 544 -14.87 6.96 -4.51
N LEU A 545 -15.87 6.99 -3.63
CA LEU A 545 -16.82 5.90 -3.52
C LEU A 545 -17.81 5.99 -4.70
N THR A 546 -17.74 5.00 -5.59
CA THR A 546 -18.58 4.96 -6.80
C THR A 546 -19.61 3.85 -6.72
N ALA A 547 -20.73 4.04 -7.40
CA ALA A 547 -21.67 2.94 -7.60
C ALA A 547 -20.97 1.82 -8.38
N PRO A 548 -21.22 0.54 -8.05
CA PRO A 548 -20.68 -0.57 -8.82
C PRO A 548 -21.02 -0.41 -10.29
N LEU A 549 -20.05 -0.70 -11.16
CA LEU A 549 -20.31 -0.75 -12.59
C LEU A 549 -21.26 -1.91 -12.88
N LEU A 550 -22.35 -1.62 -13.59
CA LEU A 550 -23.22 -2.67 -14.10
C LEU A 550 -22.43 -3.56 -15.06
N ALA A 551 -22.51 -4.87 -14.83
CA ALA A 551 -21.78 -5.91 -15.56
C ALA A 551 -20.27 -6.02 -15.32
N ASP A 552 -19.74 -5.34 -14.31
CA ASP A 552 -18.44 -5.64 -13.71
C ASP A 552 -18.64 -6.75 -12.67
N GLY A 553 -18.54 -7.99 -13.11
CA GLY A 553 -18.79 -9.17 -12.30
C GLY A 553 -17.61 -9.53 -11.40
N ASN A 554 -16.39 -9.20 -11.81
CA ASN A 554 -15.19 -9.48 -11.01
C ASN A 554 -14.86 -8.33 -10.03
N GLY A 555 -15.52 -7.17 -10.17
CA GLY A 555 -15.34 -6.00 -9.32
C GLY A 555 -14.02 -5.27 -9.55
N ASP A 556 -13.40 -5.39 -10.73
CA ASP A 556 -12.10 -4.78 -11.04
C ASP A 556 -12.20 -3.33 -11.56
N GLY A 557 -13.43 -2.79 -11.66
CA GLY A 557 -13.70 -1.45 -12.14
C GLY A 557 -13.65 -1.35 -13.67
N LEU A 558 -13.57 -2.47 -14.39
CA LEU A 558 -13.64 -2.58 -15.85
C LEU A 558 -14.76 -3.55 -16.22
N VAL A 559 -15.45 -3.27 -17.32
CA VAL A 559 -16.37 -4.26 -17.91
C VAL A 559 -15.68 -4.87 -19.13
N ASP A 560 -15.12 -6.06 -18.98
CA ASP A 560 -14.25 -6.68 -19.98
C ASP A 560 -14.52 -8.18 -20.21
N GLY A 561 -13.56 -8.88 -20.80
CA GLY A 561 -13.70 -10.30 -21.12
C GLY A 561 -13.72 -11.22 -19.89
N LEU A 562 -13.23 -10.78 -18.73
CA LEU A 562 -13.24 -11.53 -17.47
C LEU A 562 -14.64 -11.59 -16.88
N ASP A 563 -15.41 -10.49 -16.96
CA ASP A 563 -16.83 -10.48 -16.54
C ASP A 563 -17.67 -11.40 -17.41
N TYR A 564 -17.42 -11.38 -18.73
CA TYR A 564 -18.06 -12.32 -19.64
C TYR A 564 -17.85 -13.78 -19.20
N LEU A 565 -16.68 -14.13 -18.66
CA LEU A 565 -16.43 -15.49 -18.19
C LEU A 565 -17.28 -15.84 -16.97
N ILE A 566 -17.53 -14.89 -16.06
CA ILE A 566 -18.43 -15.07 -14.92
C ILE A 566 -19.84 -15.35 -15.43
N TRP A 567 -20.39 -14.49 -16.29
CA TRP A 567 -21.69 -14.74 -16.92
C TRP A 567 -21.74 -16.09 -17.64
N ALA A 568 -20.70 -16.44 -18.39
CA ALA A 568 -20.67 -17.68 -19.18
C ALA A 568 -20.62 -18.93 -18.29
N ASP A 569 -19.91 -18.87 -17.16
CA ASP A 569 -19.80 -19.98 -16.21
C ASP A 569 -21.12 -20.22 -15.46
N HIS A 570 -21.91 -19.17 -15.23
CA HIS A 570 -23.20 -19.23 -14.53
C HIS A 570 -24.42 -19.27 -15.46
N TYR A 571 -24.23 -19.30 -16.80
CA TYR A 571 -25.34 -19.21 -17.75
C TYR A 571 -26.40 -20.31 -17.56
N GLY A 572 -27.64 -19.88 -17.36
CA GLY A 572 -28.81 -20.72 -17.14
C GLY A 572 -29.08 -21.05 -15.67
N GLU A 573 -28.32 -20.49 -14.73
CA GLU A 573 -28.56 -20.62 -13.31
C GLU A 573 -29.74 -19.74 -12.84
N GLN A 574 -30.52 -20.30 -11.92
CA GLN A 574 -31.57 -19.62 -11.14
C GLN A 574 -31.69 -20.36 -9.79
N PRO A 575 -30.75 -20.15 -8.85
CA PRO A 575 -30.78 -20.76 -7.54
C PRO A 575 -31.92 -20.17 -6.67
N ALA A 576 -32.19 -20.82 -5.54
CA ALA A 576 -33.17 -20.35 -4.57
C ALA A 576 -32.66 -19.18 -3.70
N THR A 577 -31.38 -18.86 -3.82
CA THR A 577 -30.72 -17.72 -3.20
C THR A 577 -30.61 -16.57 -4.22
N PRO A 578 -30.73 -15.31 -3.79
CA PRO A 578 -30.53 -14.17 -4.68
C PRO A 578 -29.16 -14.23 -5.36
N MET A 579 -29.09 -13.82 -6.63
CA MET A 579 -27.85 -13.72 -7.40
C MET A 579 -27.46 -12.25 -7.56
N GLY A 580 -26.18 -12.00 -7.82
CA GLY A 580 -25.68 -10.67 -8.15
C GLY A 580 -24.71 -10.68 -9.32
N ALA A 581 -24.06 -9.53 -9.55
CA ALA A 581 -23.09 -9.39 -10.62
C ALA A 581 -21.91 -10.38 -10.52
N SER A 582 -21.49 -10.74 -9.30
CA SER A 582 -20.47 -11.76 -9.07
C SER A 582 -20.86 -13.16 -9.53
N ASP A 583 -22.14 -13.42 -9.71
CA ASP A 583 -22.68 -14.67 -10.24
C ASP A 583 -23.13 -14.52 -11.71
N GLY A 584 -22.87 -13.37 -12.34
CA GLY A 584 -23.24 -13.10 -13.73
C GLY A 584 -24.68 -12.59 -13.93
N ASP A 585 -25.44 -12.33 -12.86
CA ASP A 585 -26.74 -11.66 -12.92
C ASP A 585 -26.51 -10.14 -12.91
N TYR A 586 -26.44 -9.57 -14.11
CA TYR A 586 -26.12 -8.16 -14.32
C TYR A 586 -27.36 -7.28 -14.41
N ASN A 587 -28.54 -7.87 -14.52
CA ASN A 587 -29.79 -7.16 -14.59
C ASN A 587 -30.59 -7.22 -13.27
N GLY A 588 -30.17 -8.08 -12.33
CA GLY A 588 -30.69 -8.21 -10.98
C GLY A 588 -32.05 -8.91 -10.91
N ASP A 589 -32.33 -9.85 -11.83
CA ASP A 589 -33.59 -10.61 -11.86
C ASP A 589 -33.48 -12.04 -11.29
N ASP A 590 -32.40 -12.32 -10.56
CA ASP A 590 -32.02 -13.59 -9.95
C ASP A 590 -31.86 -14.72 -10.98
N ARG A 591 -31.50 -14.36 -12.22
CA ARG A 591 -31.30 -15.29 -13.34
C ARG A 591 -30.09 -14.85 -14.15
N VAL A 592 -29.33 -15.84 -14.60
CA VAL A 592 -28.20 -15.59 -15.50
C VAL A 592 -28.59 -16.06 -16.88
N ASP A 593 -28.99 -15.14 -17.76
CA ASP A 593 -29.47 -15.46 -19.09
C ASP A 593 -29.00 -14.48 -20.18
N GLY A 594 -29.67 -14.50 -21.33
CA GLY A 594 -29.29 -13.64 -22.45
C GLY A 594 -29.51 -12.15 -22.20
N LEU A 595 -30.30 -11.77 -21.19
CA LEU A 595 -30.52 -10.38 -20.80
C LEU A 595 -29.29 -9.81 -20.07
N ASP A 596 -28.64 -10.60 -19.21
CA ASP A 596 -27.38 -10.21 -18.55
C ASP A 596 -26.26 -10.02 -19.57
N TYR A 597 -26.19 -10.90 -20.57
CA TYR A 597 -25.28 -10.72 -21.70
C TYR A 597 -25.49 -9.39 -22.41
N LEU A 598 -26.74 -8.93 -22.56
CA LEU A 598 -27.02 -7.63 -23.18
C LEU A 598 -26.58 -6.48 -22.29
N VAL A 599 -26.68 -6.62 -20.96
CA VAL A 599 -26.11 -5.64 -20.02
C VAL A 599 -24.60 -5.59 -20.18
N TRP A 600 -23.90 -6.72 -20.11
CA TRP A 600 -22.45 -6.78 -20.33
C TRP A 600 -22.03 -6.21 -21.69
N ALA A 601 -22.69 -6.62 -22.77
CA ALA A 601 -22.33 -6.18 -24.11
C ALA A 601 -22.54 -4.68 -24.34
N ASP A 602 -23.56 -4.08 -23.70
CA ASP A 602 -23.79 -2.62 -23.72
C ASP A 602 -22.73 -1.86 -22.93
N ARG A 603 -22.19 -2.49 -21.88
CA ARG A 603 -21.24 -1.89 -20.94
C ARG A 603 -19.78 -2.23 -21.23
N PHE A 604 -19.50 -3.13 -22.18
CA PHE A 604 -18.14 -3.55 -22.54
C PHE A 604 -17.21 -2.38 -22.85
N GLY A 605 -16.07 -2.34 -22.16
CA GLY A 605 -15.06 -1.28 -22.24
C GLY A 605 -15.35 -0.06 -21.38
N GLN A 606 -16.41 -0.07 -20.55
CA GLN A 606 -16.58 0.92 -19.50
C GLN A 606 -15.51 0.73 -18.42
N VAL A 607 -15.08 1.86 -17.89
CA VAL A 607 -14.04 2.02 -16.87
C VAL A 607 -14.65 2.88 -15.77
N GLY A 608 -14.46 2.50 -14.52
CA GLY A 608 -14.78 3.33 -13.36
C GLY A 608 -13.97 4.63 -13.42
N GLU A 609 -14.44 5.69 -12.75
CA GLU A 609 -13.70 6.96 -12.77
C GLU A 609 -12.26 6.76 -12.26
N ALA A 610 -11.31 7.36 -12.98
CA ALA A 610 -9.91 7.01 -12.90
C ALA A 610 -9.30 7.27 -11.50
N VAL A 611 -8.53 6.29 -11.03
CA VAL A 611 -7.64 6.37 -9.86
C VAL A 611 -6.64 7.50 -10.08
N ALA A 612 -6.71 8.56 -9.29
CA ALA A 612 -5.60 9.50 -9.19
C ALA A 612 -4.47 8.78 -8.45
N ALA A 613 -3.27 8.73 -9.02
CA ALA A 613 -2.08 8.32 -8.28
C ALA A 613 -2.03 9.13 -6.96
N PRO A 614 -1.69 8.52 -5.81
CA PRO A 614 -1.52 9.27 -4.58
C PRO A 614 -0.56 10.42 -4.86
N GLU A 615 -0.94 11.65 -4.50
CA GLU A 615 -0.04 12.78 -4.69
C GLU A 615 1.25 12.45 -3.94
N PRO A 616 2.43 12.42 -4.61
CA PRO A 616 3.68 12.35 -3.88
C PRO A 616 3.69 13.53 -2.91
N GLY A 617 4.22 13.32 -1.71
CA GLY A 617 4.40 14.36 -0.70
C GLY A 617 5.36 15.43 -1.23
N CYS A 618 4.89 16.26 -2.15
CA CYS A 618 5.73 17.20 -2.87
C CYS A 618 5.86 18.43 -2.01
N VAL A 619 6.87 18.44 -1.15
CA VAL A 619 7.42 19.68 -0.62
C VAL A 619 7.94 20.46 -1.81
N SER A 620 7.19 21.48 -2.20
CA SER A 620 7.49 22.34 -3.36
C SER A 620 8.96 22.76 -3.36
N PRO A 621 9.76 22.45 -4.40
CA PRO A 621 11.04 23.10 -4.57
C PRO A 621 10.74 24.53 -5.04
N LEU A 622 11.09 25.51 -4.20
CA LEU A 622 11.09 26.91 -4.57
C LEU A 622 12.14 27.13 -5.68
N ILE A 623 11.77 26.91 -6.95
CA ILE A 623 12.67 27.17 -8.08
C ILE A 623 12.74 28.69 -8.28
N ALA A 624 13.78 29.30 -7.72
CA ALA A 624 14.21 30.64 -8.08
C ALA A 624 14.76 30.64 -9.52
N VAL A 625 13.93 31.00 -10.49
CA VAL A 625 14.34 31.26 -11.87
C VAL A 625 15.22 32.52 -11.89
N THR A 626 16.54 32.35 -11.85
CA THR A 626 17.48 33.40 -12.24
C THR A 626 17.61 33.42 -13.76
N LEU A 627 16.96 34.39 -14.40
CA LEU A 627 17.15 34.74 -15.80
C LEU A 627 18.64 35.09 -16.06
N LEU A 628 19.33 34.25 -16.83
CA LEU A 628 20.57 34.64 -17.50
C LEU A 628 20.46 34.38 -19.00
N ALA A 629 19.77 35.28 -19.69
CA ALA A 629 19.86 35.40 -21.14
C ALA A 629 20.66 36.66 -21.48
N ALA A 630 21.78 36.47 -22.18
CA ALA A 630 22.25 37.28 -23.32
C ALA A 630 23.75 37.58 -23.31
N ILE A 631 24.57 36.66 -23.81
CA ILE A 631 25.74 37.04 -24.63
C ILE A 631 25.91 36.00 -25.75
N THR A 632 25.54 36.36 -26.98
CA THR A 632 26.37 36.21 -28.20
C THR A 632 25.51 36.37 -29.47
N ARG A 633 25.19 37.60 -29.87
CA ARG A 633 25.08 37.93 -31.30
C ARG A 633 25.71 39.30 -31.58
N ARG A 634 26.90 39.23 -32.17
CA ARG A 634 27.69 40.35 -32.71
C ARG A 634 26.82 41.19 -33.65
N ALA A 635 26.70 42.48 -33.33
CA ALA A 635 26.14 43.50 -34.21
C ALA A 635 27.10 43.81 -35.38
N SER A 636 26.57 43.76 -36.61
CA SER A 636 27.16 44.42 -37.77
C SER A 636 26.63 45.85 -37.90
N ARG A 637 27.47 46.81 -37.48
CA ARG A 637 27.73 48.16 -38.06
C ARG A 637 26.64 48.82 -38.97
N ARG A 638 26.21 50.04 -38.62
CA ARG A 638 26.65 51.34 -39.21
C ARG A 638 25.73 52.53 -38.83
N ARG A 639 26.38 53.63 -38.40
CA ARG A 639 26.19 55.08 -38.75
C ARG A 639 24.74 55.60 -38.77
N LEU A 640 24.36 56.63 -38.01
CA LEU A 640 24.94 57.98 -37.86
C LEU A 640 24.57 58.54 -36.49
#